data_AF-A0A919VBV0-F1
#
_entry.id   AF-A0A919VBV0-F1
#
_cell.length_a   1.000
_cell.length_b   1.000
_cell.length_c   1.000
_cell.angle_alpha   90.00
_cell.angle_beta   90.00
_cell.angle_gamma   90.00
#
_symmetry.space_group_name_H-M   'P 1'
#
loop_
_entity.id
_entity.type
_entity.pdbx_description
1 polymer ?
#
loop_
_entity_poly.entity_id
_entity_poly.type
_entity_poly.pdbx_seq_one_letter_code
_entity_poly.pdbx_strand_id
1 'polypeptide(L)'
;MIEQFDLAHDKWLRLRKRDCGAVIQVGIEKALVEAHTFTDLVVESPTQVPALLRQVLLPVLADALGRLPRDQTEWRKRFEAETFTKDECDQIRAYLAEHGARFQAFGDTPFAQVSTLEAANGATKGAGLLVATESTGNNVPLFATRTEAEPPDLTPAEAMRWVVHAHCWDTAAIKTGAKGDDRAKAGKTTGNPTGPLGQLGVLVPVGRTLYETLLLNLPIGPQTMLGTPHWRSSPSAPGRNPADWNPAGDPDGLLGLWTWQSRRIRLIPEQTAQGVRVRRVIVAAGDRLREIPEWEPHTAWKYDKPVAKSKAADRKPRRHVPGKAVWRGMEALLAIHQSDLESGSVETSSLLRQAAGLRALGALPQDYPLRVEAFGISYGTQSAVIDDVYHDLMPLPVAALQPDTEMYGVLVEMTGQAERLYRAINRLSADLRRASGLDPIPWDKGQRPGEQLLHLLDPVVRRILGHVAGLDDERLEAVLLAWEQVAFRIAREIADTLFTALPESVFGPRQSGGEDDPGKNVGLGQAESRLRSNVAAALPRYADKNPWLGGFPHASTKRRDEMPRLYWDRVKSDGTWREDKWTKRPLGPPPGEDLAAMRAGLGRGFGEVPRMWPYYACEIDDDLARSGEASEEQKAEHAALALYGLHQQSKAISMHRPGLRLGKALLLLREHDRFSPSAIDDRVEAAATTTTQESLLIRLRGLVDLLHTIGQPLDYDNLMRLILQWRDEDGRRAARRQWAVDYQAWKRKPPEGQDKAEA
;
A
#
# COMPACT_ATOMS: atom_id res chain seq x y z
N MET A 1 41.93 3.91 -36.36
CA MET A 1 40.95 2.83 -36.09
C MET A 1 40.45 3.04 -34.68
N ILE A 2 39.13 3.14 -34.51
CA ILE A 2 38.52 3.21 -33.18
C ILE A 2 38.69 1.82 -32.55
N GLU A 3 39.15 1.76 -31.29
CA GLU A 3 39.35 0.50 -30.57
C GLU A 3 38.10 -0.38 -30.65
N GLN A 4 38.30 -1.67 -30.95
CA GLN A 4 37.25 -2.69 -30.85
C GLN A 4 36.85 -2.82 -29.37
N PHE A 5 35.55 -2.93 -29.10
CA PHE A 5 35.01 -3.16 -27.77
C PHE A 5 34.15 -4.42 -27.82
N ASP A 6 34.70 -5.52 -27.30
CA ASP A 6 34.13 -6.86 -27.36
C ASP A 6 33.29 -7.15 -26.12
N LEU A 7 31.97 -7.23 -26.28
CA LEU A 7 31.05 -7.46 -25.18
C LEU A 7 31.24 -8.83 -24.50
N ALA A 8 31.83 -9.80 -25.19
CA ALA A 8 32.09 -11.12 -24.63
C ALA A 8 33.14 -11.06 -23.50
N HIS A 9 34.19 -10.26 -23.68
CA HIS A 9 35.38 -10.26 -22.81
C HIS A 9 35.62 -8.92 -22.10
N ASP A 10 35.30 -7.79 -22.74
CA ASP A 10 35.53 -6.46 -22.18
C ASP A 10 34.58 -6.15 -21.04
N LYS A 11 35.04 -5.25 -20.16
CA LYS A 11 34.39 -4.94 -18.88
C LYS A 11 33.21 -4.00 -19.11
N TRP A 12 31.99 -4.53 -19.06
CA TRP A 12 30.79 -3.70 -19.23
C TRP A 12 29.58 -4.12 -18.39
N LEU A 13 29.51 -5.37 -17.93
CA LEU A 13 28.52 -5.85 -16.98
C LEU A 13 29.04 -5.62 -15.56
N ARG A 14 28.26 -4.93 -14.74
CA ARG A 14 28.58 -4.66 -13.33
C ARG A 14 27.88 -5.70 -12.45
N LEU A 15 28.64 -6.48 -11.71
CA LEU A 15 28.13 -7.57 -10.88
C LEU A 15 28.67 -7.46 -9.46
N ARG A 16 27.82 -7.81 -8.48
CA ARG A 16 28.21 -7.90 -7.08
C ARG A 16 28.70 -9.30 -6.76
N LYS A 17 29.95 -9.41 -6.30
CA LYS A 17 30.51 -10.67 -5.81
C LYS A 17 29.82 -11.13 -4.54
N ARG A 18 29.56 -12.44 -4.44
CA ARG A 18 28.86 -13.08 -3.33
C ARG A 18 29.71 -13.12 -2.04
N ASP A 19 31.02 -13.31 -2.17
CA ASP A 19 31.94 -13.52 -1.05
C ASP A 19 32.23 -12.25 -0.25
N CYS A 20 32.47 -11.13 -0.93
CA CYS A 20 32.93 -9.88 -0.35
C CYS A 20 31.98 -8.70 -0.59
N GLY A 21 30.93 -8.87 -1.38
CA GLY A 21 30.00 -7.81 -1.75
C GLY A 21 30.57 -6.75 -2.69
N ALA A 22 31.83 -6.90 -3.16
CA ALA A 22 32.47 -5.96 -4.06
C ALA A 22 31.78 -5.96 -5.43
N VAL A 23 31.64 -4.76 -6.02
CA VAL A 23 31.10 -4.59 -7.37
C VAL A 23 32.25 -4.56 -8.36
N ILE A 24 32.26 -5.48 -9.30
CA ILE A 24 33.28 -5.56 -10.36
C ILE A 24 32.63 -5.44 -11.74
N GLN A 25 33.44 -5.07 -12.74
CA GLN A 25 33.03 -5.10 -14.14
C GLN A 25 33.63 -6.30 -14.86
N VAL A 26 32.81 -7.00 -15.64
CA VAL A 26 33.17 -8.21 -16.40
C VAL A 26 32.51 -8.20 -17.79
N GLY A 27 32.99 -9.07 -18.68
CA GLY A 27 32.31 -9.41 -19.94
C GLY A 27 31.25 -10.51 -19.76
N ILE A 28 30.53 -10.82 -20.84
CA ILE A 28 29.46 -11.82 -20.85
C ILE A 28 29.98 -13.21 -20.47
N GLU A 29 31.15 -13.62 -20.98
CA GLU A 29 31.69 -14.96 -20.71
C GLU A 29 31.85 -15.17 -19.20
N LYS A 30 32.56 -14.26 -18.54
CA LYS A 30 32.82 -14.36 -17.10
C LYS A 30 31.53 -14.24 -16.28
N ALA A 31 30.59 -13.40 -16.70
CA ALA A 31 29.29 -13.28 -16.03
C ALA A 31 28.52 -14.60 -16.01
N LEU A 32 28.56 -15.39 -17.11
CA LEU A 32 27.86 -16.67 -17.22
C LEU A 32 28.65 -17.82 -16.60
N VAL A 33 29.94 -17.95 -16.90
CA VAL A 33 30.80 -19.05 -16.41
C VAL A 33 30.99 -18.99 -14.89
N GLU A 34 31.16 -17.79 -14.34
CA GLU A 34 31.33 -17.58 -12.89
C GLU A 34 30.00 -17.14 -12.21
N ALA A 35 28.83 -17.40 -12.82
CA ALA A 35 27.54 -16.89 -12.35
C ALA A 35 27.20 -17.26 -10.88
N HIS A 36 27.69 -18.40 -10.38
CA HIS A 36 27.50 -18.84 -8.99
C HIS A 36 28.27 -17.98 -7.96
N THR A 37 29.26 -17.21 -8.42
CA THR A 37 30.09 -16.31 -7.60
C THR A 37 29.49 -14.90 -7.47
N PHE A 38 28.45 -14.59 -8.24
CA PHE A 38 27.79 -13.29 -8.26
C PHE A 38 26.38 -13.37 -7.67
N THR A 39 25.89 -12.25 -7.14
CA THR A 39 24.56 -12.11 -6.54
C THR A 39 23.63 -11.38 -7.51
N ASP A 40 23.84 -10.08 -7.71
CA ASP A 40 22.94 -9.24 -8.50
C ASP A 40 23.68 -8.38 -9.54
N LEU A 41 22.94 -7.94 -10.57
CA LEU A 41 23.36 -6.93 -11.54
C LEU A 41 23.30 -5.53 -10.90
N VAL A 42 24.41 -4.78 -10.97
CA VAL A 42 24.51 -3.43 -10.41
C VAL A 42 24.39 -2.40 -11.53
N VAL A 43 23.19 -1.86 -11.70
CA VAL A 43 22.85 -0.99 -12.83
C VAL A 43 22.70 0.49 -12.43
N GLU A 44 22.72 1.38 -13.41
CA GLU A 44 22.47 2.82 -13.21
C GLU A 44 20.97 3.13 -13.08
N SER A 45 20.14 2.37 -13.79
CA SER A 45 18.68 2.44 -13.72
C SER A 45 18.11 1.03 -13.55
N PRO A 46 17.17 0.80 -12.61
CA PRO A 46 16.65 -0.55 -12.34
C PRO A 46 16.13 -1.26 -13.60
N THR A 47 15.51 -0.52 -14.52
CA THR A 47 14.98 -1.06 -15.79
C THR A 47 16.05 -1.64 -16.72
N GLN A 48 17.34 -1.40 -16.48
CA GLN A 48 18.43 -2.08 -17.20
C GLN A 48 18.55 -3.56 -16.80
N VAL A 49 18.16 -3.97 -15.59
CA VAL A 49 18.24 -5.38 -15.16
C VAL A 49 17.48 -6.32 -16.10
N PRO A 50 16.15 -6.14 -16.33
CA PRO A 50 15.42 -7.03 -17.23
C PRO A 50 15.86 -6.89 -18.69
N ALA A 51 16.39 -5.72 -19.09
CA ALA A 51 16.93 -5.53 -20.43
C ALA A 51 18.23 -6.34 -20.64
N LEU A 52 19.17 -6.28 -19.69
CA LEU A 52 20.41 -7.07 -19.73
C LEU A 52 20.13 -8.57 -19.61
N LEU A 53 19.17 -8.95 -18.77
CA LEU A 53 18.75 -10.34 -18.62
C LEU A 53 18.19 -10.88 -19.94
N ARG A 54 17.32 -10.12 -20.63
CA ARG A 54 16.63 -10.58 -21.84
C ARG A 54 17.38 -10.34 -23.15
N GLN A 55 18.16 -9.28 -23.30
CA GLN A 55 18.87 -9.04 -24.56
C GLN A 55 20.24 -9.70 -24.59
N VAL A 56 20.74 -10.19 -23.45
CA VAL A 56 22.12 -10.69 -23.31
C VAL A 56 22.20 -12.01 -22.57
N LEU A 57 21.92 -12.04 -21.26
CA LEU A 57 22.32 -13.19 -20.43
C LEU A 57 21.50 -14.46 -20.73
N LEU A 58 20.16 -14.37 -20.73
CA LEU A 58 19.30 -15.53 -20.99
C LEU A 58 19.46 -16.05 -22.43
N PRO A 59 19.44 -15.21 -23.49
CA PRO A 59 19.51 -15.74 -24.84
C PRO A 59 20.91 -16.26 -25.19
N VAL A 60 22.00 -15.66 -24.70
CA VAL A 60 23.35 -16.23 -24.89
C VAL A 60 23.44 -17.60 -24.22
N LEU A 61 22.97 -17.72 -22.98
CA LEU A 61 22.98 -18.99 -22.26
C LEU A 61 22.15 -20.06 -22.98
N ALA A 62 20.89 -19.75 -23.29
CA ALA A 62 19.96 -20.72 -23.87
C ALA A 62 20.37 -21.16 -25.29
N ASP A 63 20.89 -20.23 -26.10
CA ASP A 63 21.35 -20.54 -27.45
C ASP A 63 22.71 -21.27 -27.47
N ALA A 64 23.64 -20.92 -26.57
CA ALA A 64 24.94 -21.61 -26.45
C ALA A 64 24.78 -23.07 -26.02
N LEU A 65 23.85 -23.34 -25.10
CA LEU A 65 23.54 -24.71 -24.68
C LEU A 65 22.63 -25.44 -25.69
N GLY A 66 22.01 -24.70 -26.62
CA GLY A 66 21.05 -25.20 -27.59
C GLY A 66 19.81 -25.85 -26.96
N ARG A 67 19.54 -25.57 -25.68
CA ARG A 67 18.44 -26.20 -24.94
C ARG A 67 17.94 -25.43 -23.73
N LEU A 68 16.62 -25.45 -23.54
CA LEU A 68 15.90 -25.20 -22.30
C LEU A 68 15.88 -26.47 -21.42
N PRO A 69 15.69 -26.34 -20.09
CA PRO A 69 15.35 -27.48 -19.25
C PRO A 69 14.10 -28.20 -19.81
N ARG A 70 14.21 -29.51 -20.08
CA ARG A 70 13.12 -30.27 -20.72
C ARG A 70 11.95 -30.54 -19.79
N ASP A 71 12.25 -30.82 -18.53
CA ASP A 71 11.30 -31.16 -17.49
C ASP A 71 11.80 -30.69 -16.11
N GLN A 72 10.97 -30.90 -15.09
CA GLN A 72 11.29 -30.52 -13.72
C GLN A 72 12.46 -31.32 -13.13
N THR A 73 12.70 -32.55 -13.60
CA THR A 73 13.81 -33.39 -13.13
C THR A 73 15.16 -32.86 -13.61
N GLU A 74 15.25 -32.51 -14.89
CA GLU A 74 16.44 -31.86 -15.45
C GLU A 74 16.68 -30.50 -14.79
N TRP A 75 15.61 -29.71 -14.57
CA TRP A 75 15.72 -28.44 -13.86
C TRP A 75 16.26 -28.63 -12.44
N ARG A 76 15.70 -29.59 -11.68
CA ARG A 76 16.12 -29.92 -10.31
C ARG A 76 17.60 -30.28 -10.25
N LYS A 77 18.05 -31.19 -11.12
CA LYS A 77 19.45 -31.62 -11.18
C LYS A 77 20.41 -30.46 -11.39
N ARG A 78 20.04 -29.49 -12.25
CA ARG A 78 20.83 -28.27 -12.46
C ARG A 78 20.81 -27.39 -11.21
N PHE A 79 19.64 -27.18 -10.62
CA PHE A 79 19.49 -26.36 -9.42
C PHE A 79 20.32 -26.88 -8.24
N GLU A 80 20.30 -28.19 -7.99
CA GLU A 80 21.11 -28.87 -6.96
C GLU A 80 22.62 -28.85 -7.25
N ALA A 81 23.03 -28.67 -8.51
CA ALA A 81 24.45 -28.56 -8.86
C ALA A 81 25.07 -27.20 -8.47
N GLU A 82 24.24 -26.17 -8.24
CA GLU A 82 24.62 -24.79 -7.86
C GLU A 82 25.55 -24.03 -8.82
N THR A 83 26.07 -24.68 -9.87
CA THR A 83 26.94 -24.10 -10.89
C THR A 83 26.71 -24.80 -12.24
N PHE A 84 27.10 -24.14 -13.33
CA PHE A 84 27.24 -24.78 -14.63
C PHE A 84 28.35 -25.83 -14.60
N THR A 85 28.14 -26.93 -15.31
CA THR A 85 29.15 -27.97 -15.51
C THR A 85 30.29 -27.44 -16.37
N LYS A 86 31.46 -28.09 -16.31
CA LYS A 86 32.60 -27.72 -17.14
C LYS A 86 32.26 -27.73 -18.63
N ASP A 87 31.55 -28.75 -19.09
CA ASP A 87 31.14 -28.89 -20.49
C ASP A 87 30.20 -27.74 -20.92
N GLU A 88 29.26 -27.33 -20.07
CA GLU A 88 28.38 -26.18 -20.34
C GLU A 88 29.17 -24.87 -20.39
N CYS A 89 30.13 -24.67 -19.50
CA CYS A 89 31.03 -23.52 -19.55
C CYS A 89 31.86 -23.50 -20.85
N ASP A 90 32.37 -24.64 -21.29
CA ASP A 90 33.14 -24.75 -22.53
C ASP A 90 32.26 -24.50 -23.77
N GLN A 91 30.99 -24.93 -23.76
CA GLN A 91 30.01 -24.58 -24.80
C GLN A 91 29.75 -23.07 -24.87
N ILE A 92 29.58 -22.40 -23.72
CA ILE A 92 29.38 -20.94 -23.65
C ILE A 92 30.60 -20.20 -24.24
N ARG A 93 31.82 -20.62 -23.89
CA ARG A 93 33.05 -20.05 -24.44
C ARG A 93 33.15 -20.24 -25.96
N ALA A 94 32.91 -21.46 -26.43
CA ALA A 94 32.98 -21.78 -27.84
C ALA A 94 31.95 -20.96 -28.65
N TYR A 95 30.73 -20.82 -28.12
CA TYR A 95 29.67 -20.04 -28.73
C TYR A 95 30.02 -18.55 -28.84
N LEU A 96 30.55 -17.95 -27.76
CA LEU A 96 30.98 -16.55 -27.78
C LEU A 96 32.16 -16.32 -28.73
N ALA A 97 33.09 -17.28 -28.83
CA ALA A 97 34.18 -17.24 -29.79
C ALA A 97 33.68 -17.34 -31.25
N GLU A 98 32.74 -18.24 -31.54
CA GLU A 98 32.11 -18.40 -32.86
C GLU A 98 31.40 -17.12 -33.31
N HIS A 99 30.68 -16.47 -32.39
CA HIS A 99 29.90 -15.27 -32.68
C HIS A 99 30.62 -13.95 -32.38
N GLY A 100 31.90 -13.96 -32.03
CA GLY A 100 32.63 -12.78 -31.51
C GLY A 100 32.54 -11.53 -32.38
N ALA A 101 32.50 -11.67 -33.72
CA ALA A 101 32.31 -10.56 -34.64
C ALA A 101 30.95 -9.83 -34.50
N ARG A 102 29.93 -10.52 -33.98
CA ARG A 102 28.58 -10.00 -33.74
C ARG A 102 28.39 -9.43 -32.33
N PHE A 103 29.33 -9.69 -31.43
CA PHE A 103 29.37 -9.16 -30.07
C PHE A 103 30.26 -7.92 -29.92
N GLN A 104 30.68 -7.32 -31.04
CA GLN A 104 31.39 -6.05 -31.04
C GLN A 104 30.42 -4.87 -30.86
N ALA A 105 30.75 -3.91 -30.00
CA ALA A 105 29.94 -2.69 -29.86
C ALA A 105 30.03 -1.77 -31.09
N PHE A 106 31.15 -1.83 -31.80
CA PHE A 106 31.43 -1.04 -33.01
C PHE A 106 31.98 -1.95 -34.12
N GLY A 107 31.80 -1.57 -35.38
CA GLY A 107 32.29 -2.31 -36.54
C GLY A 107 31.23 -2.45 -37.63
N ASP A 108 31.41 -3.43 -38.51
CA ASP A 108 30.53 -3.64 -39.68
C ASP A 108 29.21 -4.31 -39.30
N THR A 109 29.23 -5.20 -38.30
CA THR A 109 28.04 -5.90 -37.79
C THR A 109 27.91 -5.74 -36.27
N PRO A 110 27.73 -4.51 -35.79
CA PRO A 110 27.74 -4.21 -34.35
C PRO A 110 26.53 -4.83 -33.64
N PHE A 111 26.73 -5.22 -32.38
CA PHE A 111 25.71 -5.86 -31.57
C PHE A 111 24.48 -4.96 -31.40
N ALA A 112 23.30 -5.47 -31.77
CA ALA A 112 22.01 -4.78 -31.67
C ALA A 112 21.97 -3.40 -32.37
N GLN A 113 22.78 -3.22 -33.41
CA GLN A 113 22.93 -1.95 -34.10
C GLN A 113 23.00 -2.16 -35.61
N VAL A 114 22.84 -1.06 -36.35
CA VAL A 114 22.95 -1.02 -37.80
C VAL A 114 24.08 -0.07 -38.20
N SER A 115 25.21 -0.63 -38.65
CA SER A 115 26.47 0.11 -38.89
C SER A 115 26.34 1.18 -39.98
N THR A 116 25.50 0.94 -40.98
CA THR A 116 25.27 1.81 -42.15
C THR A 116 24.05 2.71 -42.00
N LEU A 117 23.41 2.75 -40.83
CA LEU A 117 22.20 3.55 -40.60
C LEU A 117 22.50 5.05 -40.75
N GLU A 118 21.70 5.72 -41.57
CA GLU A 118 21.72 7.17 -41.75
C GLU A 118 20.32 7.74 -41.53
N ALA A 119 20.21 8.92 -40.93
CA ALA A 119 18.96 9.66 -40.90
C ALA A 119 18.65 10.20 -42.31
N ALA A 120 17.36 10.34 -42.65
CA ALA A 120 16.94 10.87 -43.96
C ALA A 120 17.48 12.29 -44.25
N ASN A 121 17.74 13.09 -43.21
CA ASN A 121 18.33 14.42 -43.29
C ASN A 121 19.86 14.45 -43.02
N GLY A 122 20.50 13.29 -42.83
CA GLY A 122 21.92 13.17 -42.51
C GLY A 122 22.32 13.59 -41.08
N ALA A 123 21.39 14.05 -40.25
CA ALA A 123 21.70 14.55 -38.90
C ALA A 123 21.81 13.42 -37.86
N THR A 124 22.72 13.60 -36.90
CA THR A 124 22.82 12.78 -35.68
C THR A 124 22.23 13.52 -34.49
N LYS A 125 21.77 12.80 -33.46
CA LYS A 125 21.27 13.37 -32.21
C LYS A 125 22.24 13.11 -31.05
N GLY A 126 22.10 13.84 -29.95
CA GLY A 126 22.88 13.60 -28.74
C GLY A 126 22.57 12.24 -28.10
N ALA A 127 23.55 11.63 -27.43
CA ALA A 127 23.43 10.33 -26.78
C ALA A 127 22.38 10.27 -25.66
N GLY A 128 21.94 11.43 -25.15
CA GLY A 128 20.83 11.55 -24.21
C GLY A 128 19.52 10.94 -24.74
N LEU A 129 19.37 10.79 -26.07
CA LEU A 129 18.21 10.11 -26.66
C LEU A 129 18.09 8.63 -26.27
N LEU A 130 19.19 7.98 -25.88
CA LEU A 130 19.17 6.59 -25.39
C LEU A 130 18.94 6.51 -23.87
N VAL A 131 19.23 7.59 -23.14
CA VAL A 131 19.24 7.60 -21.69
C VAL A 131 17.84 7.95 -21.19
N ALA A 132 17.13 6.96 -20.65
CA ALA A 132 15.72 7.11 -20.27
C ALA A 132 15.45 8.19 -19.20
N THR A 133 16.47 8.59 -18.44
CA THR A 133 16.38 9.64 -17.41
C THR A 133 16.70 11.04 -17.93
N GLU A 134 17.18 11.17 -19.17
CA GLU A 134 17.51 12.47 -19.77
C GLU A 134 16.27 13.01 -20.53
N SER A 135 16.01 14.32 -20.36
CA SER A 135 14.96 14.99 -21.12
C SER A 135 15.50 15.44 -22.47
N THR A 136 14.83 15.04 -23.56
CA THR A 136 15.21 15.41 -24.93
C THR A 136 14.01 15.96 -25.71
N GLY A 137 14.29 16.77 -26.74
CA GLY A 137 13.33 17.45 -27.58
C GLY A 137 12.52 18.50 -26.83
N ASN A 138 11.20 18.43 -26.97
CA ASN A 138 10.27 19.40 -26.37
C ASN A 138 10.00 19.16 -24.87
N ASN A 139 10.69 18.19 -24.26
CA ASN A 139 10.61 17.96 -22.82
C ASN A 139 11.56 18.94 -22.13
N VAL A 140 11.08 20.13 -21.78
CA VAL A 140 11.87 21.14 -21.05
C VAL A 140 12.17 20.61 -19.64
N PRO A 141 13.44 20.38 -19.27
CA PRO A 141 13.75 19.93 -17.93
C PRO A 141 13.62 21.09 -16.93
N LEU A 142 12.84 20.89 -15.86
CA LEU A 142 12.76 21.86 -14.76
C LEU A 142 14.00 21.79 -13.82
N PHE A 143 14.66 20.63 -13.75
CA PHE A 143 15.77 20.36 -12.82
C PHE A 143 16.89 19.47 -13.41
N ALA A 144 17.08 19.41 -14.73
CA ALA A 144 18.17 18.60 -15.30
C ALA A 144 19.52 19.29 -15.14
N THR A 145 20.54 18.50 -14.80
CA THR A 145 21.94 18.95 -14.72
C THR A 145 22.61 19.14 -16.07
N ARG A 146 21.93 18.76 -17.16
CA ARG A 146 22.43 18.81 -18.55
C ARG A 146 21.36 19.34 -19.48
N THR A 147 21.81 19.93 -20.58
CA THR A 147 20.95 20.41 -21.67
C THR A 147 21.22 19.59 -22.93
N GLU A 148 20.34 19.64 -23.93
CA GLU A 148 20.56 18.96 -25.21
C GLU A 148 21.86 19.40 -25.93
N ALA A 149 22.32 20.64 -25.68
CA ALA A 149 23.57 21.16 -26.23
C ALA A 149 24.81 20.46 -25.65
N GLU A 150 24.68 19.84 -24.47
CA GLU A 150 25.75 19.12 -23.78
C GLU A 150 25.34 17.67 -23.55
N PRO A 151 25.34 16.84 -24.62
CA PRO A 151 24.95 15.44 -24.49
C PRO A 151 25.90 14.67 -23.56
N PRO A 152 25.40 13.60 -22.92
CA PRO A 152 26.22 12.76 -22.04
C PRO A 152 27.40 12.15 -22.80
N ASP A 153 28.54 12.07 -22.12
CA ASP A 153 29.80 11.53 -22.64
C ASP A 153 29.99 10.05 -22.25
N LEU A 154 29.22 9.17 -22.89
CA LEU A 154 29.12 7.77 -22.51
C LEU A 154 30.37 6.98 -22.90
N THR A 155 30.87 6.14 -21.98
CA THR A 155 31.79 5.05 -22.31
C THR A 155 31.11 4.02 -23.23
N PRO A 156 31.86 3.18 -23.98
CA PRO A 156 31.27 2.09 -24.76
C PRO A 156 30.41 1.15 -23.90
N ALA A 157 30.85 0.87 -22.67
CA ALA A 157 30.12 0.06 -21.71
C ALA A 157 28.77 0.67 -21.34
N GLU A 158 28.73 1.97 -21.01
CA GLU A 158 27.49 2.70 -20.70
C GLU A 158 26.57 2.77 -21.92
N ALA A 159 27.12 3.12 -23.08
CA ALA A 159 26.37 3.22 -24.32
C ALA A 159 25.68 1.90 -24.67
N MET A 160 26.36 0.77 -24.52
CA MET A 160 25.78 -0.55 -24.83
C MET A 160 24.72 -0.99 -23.83
N ARG A 161 24.83 -0.65 -22.54
CA ARG A 161 23.73 -0.84 -21.58
C ARG A 161 22.49 -0.06 -21.99
N TRP A 162 22.67 1.16 -22.48
CA TRP A 162 21.57 2.01 -22.97
C TRP A 162 21.01 1.58 -24.34
N VAL A 163 21.82 1.01 -25.24
CA VAL A 163 21.32 0.38 -26.48
C VAL A 163 20.36 -0.76 -26.15
N VAL A 164 20.80 -1.70 -25.31
CA VAL A 164 19.98 -2.84 -24.87
C VAL A 164 18.71 -2.35 -24.17
N HIS A 165 18.81 -1.34 -23.31
CA HIS A 165 17.67 -0.72 -22.66
C HIS A 165 16.67 -0.12 -23.65
N ALA A 166 17.14 0.66 -24.63
CA ALA A 166 16.31 1.32 -25.62
C ALA A 166 15.49 0.33 -26.47
N HIS A 167 16.06 -0.83 -26.83
CA HIS A 167 15.32 -1.89 -27.50
C HIS A 167 14.15 -2.42 -26.66
N CYS A 168 14.27 -2.41 -25.34
CA CYS A 168 13.25 -2.93 -24.43
C CYS A 168 12.20 -1.90 -23.99
N TRP A 169 12.60 -0.63 -23.83
CA TRP A 169 11.84 0.35 -23.04
C TRP A 169 11.58 1.69 -23.73
N ASP A 170 12.10 1.93 -24.93
CA ASP A 170 11.95 3.23 -25.59
C ASP A 170 10.47 3.60 -25.85
N THR A 171 10.20 4.91 -25.86
CA THR A 171 8.85 5.50 -25.97
C THR A 171 8.22 5.30 -27.35
N ALA A 172 6.91 5.51 -27.44
CA ALA A 172 6.15 5.54 -28.69
C ALA A 172 6.29 6.88 -29.46
N ALA A 173 7.22 7.75 -29.06
CA ALA A 173 7.44 9.04 -29.70
C ALA A 173 7.75 8.91 -31.21
N ILE A 174 7.53 10.01 -31.93
CA ILE A 174 7.89 10.08 -33.35
C ILE A 174 9.40 9.87 -33.49
N LYS A 175 9.79 8.86 -34.27
CA LYS A 175 11.19 8.49 -34.45
C LYS A 175 11.76 9.13 -35.72
N THR A 176 13.07 9.27 -35.75
CA THR A 176 13.81 9.76 -36.92
C THR A 176 13.58 8.79 -38.08
N GLY A 177 13.22 9.29 -39.25
CA GLY A 177 13.12 8.47 -40.46
C GLY A 177 14.52 8.08 -40.94
N ALA A 178 14.76 6.80 -41.11
CA ALA A 178 16.01 6.30 -41.67
C ALA A 178 16.04 6.50 -43.19
N LYS A 179 17.23 6.74 -43.75
CA LYS A 179 17.43 6.80 -45.20
C LYS A 179 17.14 5.42 -45.81
N GLY A 180 16.23 5.36 -46.77
CA GLY A 180 15.75 4.10 -47.35
C GLY A 180 14.55 3.48 -46.60
N ASP A 181 13.97 4.16 -45.60
CA ASP A 181 12.69 3.76 -45.01
C ASP A 181 11.52 4.27 -45.88
N ASP A 182 10.93 3.39 -46.68
CA ASP A 182 9.77 3.72 -47.54
C ASP A 182 8.53 4.15 -46.75
N ARG A 183 8.49 3.85 -45.44
CA ARG A 183 7.39 4.20 -44.55
C ARG A 183 7.63 5.53 -43.81
N ALA A 184 8.83 6.10 -43.91
CA ALA A 184 9.11 7.41 -43.35
C ALA A 184 8.46 8.51 -44.20
N LYS A 185 7.75 9.44 -43.55
CA LYS A 185 7.14 10.61 -44.20
C LYS A 185 7.76 11.88 -43.62
N ALA A 186 8.22 12.77 -44.51
CA ALA A 186 8.91 14.02 -44.13
C ALA A 186 10.07 13.79 -43.14
N GLY A 187 10.86 12.73 -43.35
CA GLY A 187 12.01 12.37 -42.51
C GLY A 187 11.64 11.85 -41.12
N LYS A 188 10.39 11.43 -40.89
CA LYS A 188 9.87 10.94 -39.61
C LYS A 188 9.08 9.65 -39.77
N THR A 189 9.13 8.79 -38.77
CA THR A 189 8.35 7.55 -38.69
C THR A 189 7.44 7.59 -37.46
N THR A 190 6.13 7.38 -37.66
CA THR A 190 5.08 7.52 -36.62
C THR A 190 4.37 6.19 -36.34
N GLY A 191 3.68 6.10 -35.20
CA GLY A 191 2.86 4.93 -34.84
C GLY A 191 3.66 3.72 -34.36
N ASN A 192 4.86 3.94 -33.81
CA ASN A 192 5.65 2.88 -33.18
C ASN A 192 5.09 2.58 -31.79
N PRO A 193 4.96 1.31 -31.40
CA PRO A 193 4.65 0.96 -30.02
C PRO A 193 5.83 1.31 -29.09
N THR A 194 5.56 1.35 -27.79
CA THR A 194 6.64 1.30 -26.79
C THR A 194 7.44 0.01 -26.95
N GLY A 195 8.68 0.01 -26.45
CA GLY A 195 9.50 -1.20 -26.43
C GLY A 195 8.77 -2.37 -25.75
N PRO A 196 9.12 -3.63 -26.08
CA PRO A 196 8.39 -4.82 -25.62
C PRO A 196 8.18 -4.86 -24.10
N LEU A 197 9.21 -4.53 -23.31
CA LEU A 197 9.09 -4.53 -21.84
C LEU A 197 8.24 -3.36 -21.33
N GLY A 198 8.20 -2.24 -22.05
CA GLY A 198 7.33 -1.10 -21.76
C GLY A 198 5.83 -1.42 -21.83
N GLN A 199 5.46 -2.54 -22.46
CA GLN A 199 4.08 -3.01 -22.52
C GLN A 199 3.70 -3.90 -21.33
N LEU A 200 4.67 -4.30 -20.49
CA LEU A 200 4.52 -5.30 -19.43
C LEU A 200 4.54 -4.68 -18.03
N GLY A 201 4.03 -5.41 -17.05
CA GLY A 201 4.48 -5.32 -15.66
C GLY A 201 5.48 -6.44 -15.44
N VAL A 202 6.77 -6.13 -15.62
CA VAL A 202 7.83 -7.15 -15.64
C VAL A 202 7.99 -7.73 -14.23
N LEU A 203 8.09 -9.05 -14.14
CA LEU A 203 8.36 -9.83 -12.93
C LEU A 203 9.55 -10.76 -13.20
N VAL A 204 10.61 -10.60 -12.42
CA VAL A 204 11.83 -11.42 -12.49
C VAL A 204 11.97 -12.17 -11.17
N PRO A 205 11.83 -13.51 -11.17
CA PRO A 205 12.28 -14.35 -10.06
C PRO A 205 13.78 -14.20 -9.84
N VAL A 206 14.21 -13.93 -8.61
CA VAL A 206 15.62 -13.71 -8.24
C VAL A 206 16.01 -14.70 -7.16
N GLY A 207 17.14 -15.39 -7.38
CA GLY A 207 17.70 -16.37 -6.45
C GLY A 207 18.77 -15.81 -5.52
N ARG A 208 19.57 -16.71 -4.92
CA ARG A 208 20.71 -16.36 -4.05
C ARG A 208 21.94 -15.94 -4.86
N THR A 209 22.03 -16.40 -6.10
CA THR A 209 23.15 -16.13 -7.02
C THR A 209 22.62 -15.74 -8.40
N LEU A 210 23.49 -15.20 -9.24
CA LEU A 210 23.17 -14.95 -10.65
C LEU A 210 22.86 -16.27 -11.37
N TYR A 211 23.55 -17.37 -11.03
CA TYR A 211 23.27 -18.71 -11.56
C TYR A 211 21.81 -19.14 -11.29
N GLU A 212 21.39 -19.06 -10.03
CA GLU A 212 20.01 -19.41 -9.66
C GLU A 212 19.00 -18.49 -10.33
N THR A 213 19.31 -17.19 -10.42
CA THR A 213 18.47 -16.21 -11.11
C THR A 213 18.30 -16.55 -12.59
N LEU A 214 19.37 -16.94 -13.29
CA LEU A 214 19.28 -17.38 -14.69
C LEU A 214 18.40 -18.63 -14.81
N LEU A 215 18.61 -19.63 -13.95
CA LEU A 215 17.86 -20.89 -14.00
C LEU A 215 16.37 -20.73 -13.64
N LEU A 216 16.03 -19.81 -12.72
CA LEU A 216 14.65 -19.46 -12.38
C LEU A 216 13.91 -18.74 -13.51
N ASN A 217 14.64 -18.04 -14.40
CA ASN A 217 14.07 -17.31 -15.53
C ASN A 217 14.14 -18.08 -16.87
N LEU A 218 14.62 -19.34 -16.87
CA LEU A 218 14.53 -20.24 -18.01
C LEU A 218 13.23 -21.06 -17.94
N PRO A 219 12.30 -20.89 -18.91
CA PRO A 219 11.09 -21.70 -18.96
C PRO A 219 11.41 -23.18 -19.21
N ILE A 220 10.72 -24.07 -18.49
CA ILE A 220 10.73 -25.50 -18.77
C ILE A 220 9.81 -25.78 -19.95
N GLY A 221 10.29 -26.49 -20.96
CA GLY A 221 9.45 -26.91 -22.07
C GLY A 221 10.19 -27.39 -23.32
N PRO A 222 9.47 -27.56 -24.44
CA PRO A 222 10.06 -28.11 -25.65
C PRO A 222 11.05 -27.12 -26.29
N GLN A 223 12.10 -27.69 -26.91
CA GLN A 223 13.18 -26.92 -27.54
C GLN A 223 12.71 -26.09 -28.74
N THR A 224 11.57 -26.46 -29.33
CA THR A 224 10.92 -25.70 -30.41
C THR A 224 10.51 -24.29 -29.99
N MET A 225 10.43 -24.00 -28.69
CA MET A 225 10.14 -22.65 -28.19
C MET A 225 11.33 -21.69 -28.25
N LEU A 226 12.55 -22.16 -28.51
CA LEU A 226 13.74 -21.29 -28.47
C LEU A 226 13.69 -20.20 -29.55
N GLY A 227 13.38 -20.54 -30.80
CA GLY A 227 13.49 -19.59 -31.92
C GLY A 227 14.94 -19.12 -32.14
N THR A 228 15.12 -17.89 -32.62
CA THR A 228 16.43 -17.40 -33.07
C THR A 228 16.77 -16.03 -32.48
N PRO A 229 17.96 -15.80 -31.88
CA PRO A 229 18.34 -14.49 -31.38
C PRO A 229 18.77 -13.56 -32.53
N HIS A 230 18.69 -12.24 -32.31
CA HIS A 230 18.93 -11.25 -33.36
C HIS A 230 20.34 -11.33 -33.97
N TRP A 231 21.37 -11.71 -33.21
CA TRP A 231 22.73 -11.75 -33.73
C TRP A 231 23.00 -12.94 -34.68
N ARG A 232 22.06 -13.88 -34.86
CA ARG A 232 22.16 -14.88 -35.93
C ARG A 232 21.72 -14.32 -37.30
N SER A 233 20.94 -13.23 -37.33
CA SER A 233 20.48 -12.58 -38.58
C SER A 233 20.75 -11.07 -38.56
N SER A 234 21.76 -10.61 -39.31
CA SER A 234 22.17 -9.19 -39.26
C SER A 234 21.26 -8.30 -40.10
N PRO A 235 20.74 -7.18 -39.57
CA PRO A 235 20.20 -6.11 -40.41
C PRO A 235 21.28 -5.45 -41.28
N SER A 236 22.55 -5.53 -40.86
CA SER A 236 23.72 -4.99 -41.58
C SER A 236 24.33 -5.98 -42.58
N ALA A 237 23.65 -7.10 -42.88
CA ALA A 237 24.14 -8.06 -43.85
C ALA A 237 24.19 -7.43 -45.27
N PRO A 238 25.21 -7.73 -46.10
CA PRO A 238 25.30 -7.24 -47.46
C PRO A 238 24.02 -7.53 -48.26
N GLY A 239 23.49 -6.52 -48.96
CA GLY A 239 22.28 -6.63 -49.78
C GLY A 239 20.96 -6.43 -49.03
N ARG A 240 20.99 -6.24 -47.69
CA ARG A 240 19.80 -5.89 -46.92
C ARG A 240 19.67 -4.37 -46.77
N ASN A 241 18.45 -3.85 -46.86
CA ASN A 241 18.19 -2.44 -46.60
C ASN A 241 18.36 -2.16 -45.09
N PRO A 242 19.30 -1.27 -44.68
CA PRO A 242 19.55 -0.94 -43.28
C PRO A 242 18.33 -0.36 -42.53
N ALA A 243 17.41 0.23 -43.30
CA ALA A 243 16.18 0.84 -42.81
C ALA A 243 14.98 -0.13 -42.82
N ASP A 244 15.17 -1.40 -43.17
CA ASP A 244 14.07 -2.37 -43.20
C ASP A 244 13.62 -2.78 -41.78
N TRP A 245 12.32 -2.84 -41.60
CA TRP A 245 11.66 -3.23 -40.36
C TRP A 245 10.29 -3.85 -40.61
N ASN A 246 9.87 -4.77 -39.75
CA ASN A 246 8.60 -5.46 -39.86
C ASN A 246 7.47 -4.67 -39.16
N PRO A 247 6.40 -4.25 -39.86
CA PRO A 247 5.31 -3.48 -39.27
C PRO A 247 4.28 -4.31 -38.48
N ALA A 248 4.34 -5.63 -38.59
CA ALA A 248 3.52 -6.61 -37.90
C ALA A 248 4.37 -7.86 -37.61
N GLY A 249 5.45 -7.67 -36.86
CA GLY A 249 6.37 -8.75 -36.53
C GLY A 249 5.82 -9.63 -35.43
N ASP A 250 6.02 -10.94 -35.60
CA ASP A 250 5.76 -11.96 -34.60
C ASP A 250 7.09 -12.66 -34.27
N PRO A 251 7.49 -12.80 -33.00
CA PRO A 251 8.68 -13.54 -32.63
C PRO A 251 8.57 -15.03 -32.97
N ASP A 252 9.66 -15.59 -33.50
CA ASP A 252 9.79 -17.01 -33.86
C ASP A 252 9.99 -17.94 -32.64
N GLY A 253 10.17 -17.35 -31.45
CA GLY A 253 10.35 -18.05 -30.18
C GLY A 253 10.87 -17.12 -29.09
N LEU A 254 11.28 -17.69 -27.96
CA LEU A 254 11.76 -16.97 -26.78
C LEU A 254 12.99 -16.11 -27.09
N LEU A 255 13.97 -16.62 -27.83
CA LEU A 255 15.18 -15.89 -28.20
C LEU A 255 14.84 -14.69 -29.09
N GLY A 256 13.94 -14.85 -30.07
CA GLY A 256 13.47 -13.77 -30.93
C GLY A 256 12.70 -12.69 -30.13
N LEU A 257 11.84 -13.10 -29.20
CA LEU A 257 11.11 -12.17 -28.32
C LEU A 257 12.02 -11.43 -27.34
N TRP A 258 12.97 -12.15 -26.72
CA TRP A 258 13.89 -11.58 -25.73
C TRP A 258 14.89 -10.62 -26.36
N THR A 259 15.34 -10.90 -27.58
CA THR A 259 16.29 -10.08 -28.35
C THR A 259 15.62 -9.18 -29.40
N TRP A 260 14.32 -8.90 -29.24
CA TRP A 260 13.52 -8.18 -30.23
C TRP A 260 14.11 -6.80 -30.58
N GLN A 261 14.31 -6.56 -31.89
CA GLN A 261 14.94 -5.34 -32.39
C GLN A 261 13.90 -4.22 -32.62
N SER A 262 13.30 -3.72 -31.53
CA SER A 262 12.20 -2.73 -31.60
C SER A 262 12.61 -1.36 -32.18
N ARG A 263 13.91 -1.07 -32.22
CA ARG A 263 14.51 0.14 -32.78
C ARG A 263 15.60 -0.24 -33.77
N ARG A 264 16.01 0.72 -34.60
CA ARG A 264 17.27 0.66 -35.35
C ARG A 264 18.18 1.72 -34.78
N ILE A 265 19.32 1.29 -34.24
CA ILE A 265 20.22 2.16 -33.48
C ILE A 265 21.60 2.13 -34.14
N ARG A 266 22.27 3.29 -34.16
CA ARG A 266 23.68 3.39 -34.49
C ARG A 266 24.37 4.34 -33.53
N LEU A 267 25.36 3.84 -32.81
CA LEU A 267 26.27 4.65 -32.01
C LEU A 267 27.33 5.28 -32.91
N ILE A 268 27.70 6.53 -32.63
CA ILE A 268 28.78 7.24 -33.32
C ILE A 268 29.94 7.41 -32.34
N PRO A 269 30.93 6.50 -32.36
CA PRO A 269 32.08 6.59 -31.47
C PRO A 269 33.03 7.71 -31.88
N GLU A 270 33.62 8.37 -30.89
CA GLU A 270 34.60 9.45 -31.04
C GLU A 270 35.81 9.17 -30.15
N GLN A 271 37.01 9.36 -30.69
CA GLN A 271 38.23 9.26 -29.88
C GLN A 271 38.43 10.55 -29.08
N THR A 272 38.52 10.44 -27.76
CA THR A 272 38.79 11.57 -26.86
C THR A 272 40.08 11.34 -26.08
N ALA A 273 40.52 12.35 -25.30
CA ALA A 273 41.66 12.20 -24.40
C ALA A 273 41.41 11.15 -23.29
N GLN A 274 40.13 10.86 -22.98
CA GLN A 274 39.68 9.91 -21.97
C GLN A 274 39.29 8.54 -22.56
N GLY A 275 39.71 8.26 -23.80
CA GLY A 275 39.39 7.04 -24.54
C GLY A 275 38.23 7.21 -25.53
N VAL A 276 37.72 6.10 -26.06
CA VAL A 276 36.54 6.10 -26.94
C VAL A 276 35.31 6.54 -26.16
N ARG A 277 34.54 7.48 -26.73
CA ARG A 277 33.28 7.98 -26.15
C ARG A 277 32.16 7.98 -27.18
N VAL A 278 30.92 7.96 -26.70
CA VAL A 278 29.71 8.03 -27.54
C VAL A 278 28.86 9.20 -27.09
N ARG A 279 28.95 10.30 -27.84
CA ARG A 279 28.16 11.53 -27.60
C ARG A 279 27.01 11.68 -28.59
N ARG A 280 27.06 10.97 -29.71
CA ARG A 280 26.09 11.07 -30.82
C ARG A 280 25.55 9.72 -31.22
N VAL A 281 24.28 9.69 -31.58
CA VAL A 281 23.53 8.49 -31.92
C VAL A 281 22.50 8.75 -33.02
N ILE A 282 22.05 7.68 -33.65
CA ILE A 282 20.85 7.66 -34.49
C ILE A 282 19.91 6.60 -33.90
N VAL A 283 18.66 6.99 -33.64
CA VAL A 283 17.59 6.10 -33.19
C VAL A 283 16.40 6.26 -34.14
N ALA A 284 16.08 5.18 -34.85
CA ALA A 284 14.98 5.10 -35.81
C ALA A 284 14.00 3.99 -35.42
N ALA A 285 12.87 3.92 -36.14
CA ALA A 285 11.89 2.86 -35.97
C ALA A 285 12.51 1.48 -36.28
N GLY A 286 12.14 0.47 -35.49
CA GLY A 286 12.48 -0.93 -35.73
C GLY A 286 11.24 -1.79 -35.82
N ASP A 287 11.40 -3.09 -35.55
CA ASP A 287 10.33 -4.07 -35.72
C ASP A 287 9.19 -3.85 -34.71
N ARG A 288 7.95 -3.83 -35.18
CA ARG A 288 6.78 -3.56 -34.35
C ARG A 288 6.23 -4.86 -33.77
N LEU A 289 6.32 -4.98 -32.44
CA LEU A 289 5.58 -5.97 -31.66
C LEU A 289 4.31 -5.31 -31.13
N ARG A 290 3.18 -5.57 -31.78
CA ARG A 290 1.88 -4.95 -31.43
C ARG A 290 1.10 -5.73 -30.39
N GLU A 291 1.23 -7.05 -30.42
CA GLU A 291 0.60 -7.98 -29.49
C GLU A 291 1.71 -8.75 -28.80
N ILE A 292 1.62 -8.83 -27.47
CA ILE A 292 2.58 -9.61 -26.68
C ILE A 292 2.15 -11.07 -26.75
N PRO A 293 3.04 -12.01 -27.15
CA PRO A 293 2.69 -13.41 -27.22
C PRO A 293 2.24 -13.96 -25.87
N GLU A 294 1.25 -14.84 -25.90
CA GLU A 294 0.65 -15.46 -24.71
C GLU A 294 1.64 -16.27 -23.84
N TRP A 295 2.75 -16.70 -24.44
CA TRP A 295 3.83 -17.45 -23.80
C TRP A 295 4.92 -16.55 -23.21
N GLU A 296 4.76 -15.21 -23.20
CA GLU A 296 5.67 -14.29 -22.53
C GLU A 296 5.83 -14.66 -21.03
N PRO A 297 7.06 -14.98 -20.58
CA PRO A 297 7.25 -15.53 -19.24
C PRO A 297 7.33 -14.50 -18.10
N HIS A 298 7.64 -13.24 -18.37
CA HIS A 298 7.96 -12.24 -17.34
C HIS A 298 6.81 -11.29 -17.00
N THR A 299 5.55 -11.60 -17.32
CA THR A 299 4.42 -10.72 -16.96
C THR A 299 3.28 -11.53 -16.34
N ALA A 300 2.59 -10.93 -15.39
CA ALA A 300 1.24 -11.34 -15.04
C ALA A 300 0.25 -10.86 -16.12
N TRP A 301 -0.89 -11.53 -16.21
CA TRP A 301 -1.93 -11.31 -17.19
C TRP A 301 -3.23 -10.90 -16.52
N LYS A 302 -4.01 -10.09 -17.23
CA LYS A 302 -5.39 -9.76 -16.89
C LYS A 302 -6.31 -10.11 -18.05
N TYR A 303 -7.54 -10.47 -17.73
CA TYR A 303 -8.59 -10.80 -18.69
C TYR A 303 -9.72 -9.79 -18.52
N ASP A 304 -9.95 -9.00 -19.56
CA ASP A 304 -11.08 -8.07 -19.56
C ASP A 304 -12.39 -8.87 -19.71
N LYS A 305 -13.45 -8.49 -18.98
CA LYS A 305 -14.75 -9.18 -19.07
C LYS A 305 -15.24 -9.16 -20.54
N PRO A 306 -15.71 -10.30 -21.08
CA PRO A 306 -16.11 -10.37 -22.48
C PRO A 306 -17.29 -9.42 -22.74
N VAL A 307 -17.12 -8.52 -23.72
CA VAL A 307 -18.13 -7.51 -24.11
C VAL A 307 -19.38 -8.16 -24.72
N ALA A 308 -19.27 -9.41 -25.19
CA ALA A 308 -20.37 -10.26 -25.65
C ALA A 308 -20.07 -11.74 -25.38
N LYS A 309 -21.10 -12.58 -25.20
CA LYS A 309 -20.98 -14.03 -24.91
C LYS A 309 -20.22 -14.84 -25.99
N SER A 310 -19.95 -14.27 -27.16
CA SER A 310 -19.32 -14.94 -28.32
C SER A 310 -17.85 -14.57 -28.57
N LYS A 311 -17.23 -13.70 -27.76
CA LYS A 311 -15.80 -13.39 -27.85
C LYS A 311 -15.04 -13.89 -26.63
N ALA A 312 -13.91 -14.55 -26.85
CA ALA A 312 -12.95 -14.84 -25.79
C ALA A 312 -12.52 -13.53 -25.10
N ALA A 313 -12.29 -13.58 -23.79
CA ALA A 313 -11.79 -12.45 -23.02
C ALA A 313 -10.42 -12.02 -23.58
N ASP A 314 -10.25 -10.71 -23.79
CA ASP A 314 -9.01 -10.14 -24.33
C ASP A 314 -7.93 -10.21 -23.24
N ARG A 315 -6.89 -11.01 -23.48
CA ARG A 315 -5.79 -11.28 -22.54
C ARG A 315 -4.69 -10.24 -22.73
N LYS A 316 -4.42 -9.45 -21.69
CA LYS A 316 -3.44 -8.35 -21.74
C LYS A 316 -2.42 -8.44 -20.62
N PRO A 317 -1.17 -8.00 -20.85
CA PRO A 317 -0.20 -7.85 -19.78
C PRO A 317 -0.72 -6.92 -18.69
N ARG A 318 -0.58 -7.33 -17.43
CA ARG A 318 -0.90 -6.49 -16.27
C ARG A 318 0.30 -5.60 -15.97
N ARG A 319 0.18 -4.30 -16.22
CA ARG A 319 1.20 -3.29 -15.91
C ARG A 319 1.17 -2.91 -14.42
N HIS A 320 2.34 -2.55 -13.89
CA HIS A 320 2.46 -2.02 -12.53
C HIS A 320 1.92 -0.59 -12.45
N VAL A 321 1.38 -0.22 -11.28
CA VAL A 321 0.87 1.11 -11.01
C VAL A 321 1.91 1.86 -10.18
N PRO A 322 2.49 2.97 -10.69
CA PRO A 322 3.43 3.77 -9.93
C PRO A 322 2.88 4.21 -8.57
N GLY A 323 3.75 4.33 -7.56
CA GLY A 323 3.38 4.68 -6.19
C GLY A 323 2.68 3.56 -5.39
N LYS A 324 2.42 2.38 -5.98
CA LYS A 324 1.87 1.23 -5.24
C LYS A 324 2.93 0.16 -5.03
N ALA A 325 3.20 -0.18 -3.76
CA ALA A 325 4.07 -1.31 -3.42
C ALA A 325 3.54 -2.61 -4.04
N VAL A 326 4.45 -3.47 -4.49
CA VAL A 326 4.12 -4.67 -5.28
C VAL A 326 3.26 -5.68 -4.49
N TRP A 327 3.46 -5.77 -3.17
CA TRP A 327 2.70 -6.66 -2.29
C TRP A 327 1.22 -6.26 -2.18
N ARG A 328 0.83 -5.03 -2.53
CA ARG A 328 -0.59 -4.64 -2.61
C ARG A 328 -1.32 -5.36 -3.75
N GLY A 329 -0.56 -5.91 -4.70
CA GLY A 329 -1.05 -6.78 -5.76
C GLY A 329 -0.83 -8.27 -5.47
N MET A 330 -0.63 -8.68 -4.22
CA MET A 330 -0.29 -10.05 -3.83
C MET A 330 -1.22 -11.09 -4.44
N GLU A 331 -2.54 -10.87 -4.39
CA GLU A 331 -3.52 -11.80 -4.99
C GLU A 331 -3.23 -12.09 -6.47
N ALA A 332 -2.79 -11.09 -7.23
CA ALA A 332 -2.44 -11.27 -8.63
C ALA A 332 -1.08 -11.96 -8.84
N LEU A 333 -0.14 -11.80 -7.90
CA LEU A 333 1.14 -12.53 -7.92
C LEU A 333 0.96 -14.00 -7.54
N LEU A 334 0.03 -14.30 -6.62
CA LEU A 334 -0.26 -15.65 -6.14
C LEU A 334 -1.31 -16.39 -6.99
N ALA A 335 -1.96 -15.73 -7.96
CA ALA A 335 -2.94 -16.32 -8.86
C ALA A 335 -2.28 -17.30 -9.87
N ILE A 336 -1.86 -18.47 -9.39
CA ILE A 336 -1.26 -19.52 -10.23
C ILE A 336 -2.25 -20.11 -11.24
N HIS A 337 -3.53 -19.97 -10.98
CA HIS A 337 -4.63 -20.23 -11.89
C HIS A 337 -5.42 -18.94 -12.11
N GLN A 338 -6.10 -18.86 -13.25
CA GLN A 338 -7.01 -17.75 -13.54
C GLN A 338 -7.99 -17.56 -12.37
N SER A 339 -7.90 -16.40 -11.72
CA SER A 339 -8.65 -16.07 -10.51
C SER A 339 -9.47 -14.81 -10.73
N ASP A 340 -10.77 -14.87 -10.43
CA ASP A 340 -11.68 -13.73 -10.59
C ASP A 340 -11.58 -12.79 -9.39
N LEU A 341 -10.99 -11.61 -9.60
CA LEU A 341 -10.96 -10.52 -8.63
C LEU A 341 -12.05 -9.48 -8.96
N GLU A 342 -12.35 -8.58 -8.02
CA GLU A 342 -13.27 -7.45 -8.26
C GLU A 342 -12.87 -6.64 -9.51
N SER A 343 -11.56 -6.52 -9.77
CA SER A 343 -10.98 -5.81 -10.91
C SER A 343 -10.97 -6.59 -12.24
N GLY A 344 -11.46 -7.82 -12.26
CA GLY A 344 -11.38 -8.74 -13.40
C GLY A 344 -10.52 -9.97 -13.12
N SER A 345 -10.50 -10.89 -14.07
CA SER A 345 -9.75 -12.14 -13.94
C SER A 345 -8.25 -11.90 -14.12
N VAL A 346 -7.43 -12.58 -13.33
CA VAL A 346 -5.98 -12.41 -13.33
C VAL A 346 -5.26 -13.76 -13.30
N GLU A 347 -4.07 -13.78 -13.87
CA GLU A 347 -3.17 -14.93 -13.84
C GLU A 347 -1.73 -14.45 -13.67
N THR A 348 -0.97 -15.07 -12.78
CA THR A 348 0.42 -14.69 -12.52
C THR A 348 1.36 -15.08 -13.68
N SER A 349 2.63 -14.71 -13.58
CA SER A 349 3.61 -15.03 -14.62
C SER A 349 3.86 -16.53 -14.75
N SER A 350 4.21 -16.99 -15.95
CA SER A 350 4.49 -18.43 -16.16
C SER A 350 5.69 -18.90 -15.33
N LEU A 351 6.65 -18.02 -15.05
CA LEU A 351 7.80 -18.33 -14.20
C LEU A 351 7.41 -18.52 -12.72
N LEU A 352 6.46 -17.74 -12.20
CA LEU A 352 5.95 -17.94 -10.83
C LEU A 352 5.09 -19.21 -10.74
N ARG A 353 4.30 -19.53 -11.77
CA ARG A 353 3.62 -20.83 -11.88
C ARG A 353 4.60 -21.99 -11.95
N GLN A 354 5.70 -21.84 -12.70
CA GLN A 354 6.78 -22.82 -12.76
C GLN A 354 7.41 -23.02 -11.38
N ALA A 355 7.73 -21.94 -10.65
CA ALA A 355 8.24 -22.03 -9.29
C ALA A 355 7.27 -22.76 -8.35
N ALA A 356 5.97 -22.49 -8.47
CA ALA A 356 4.92 -23.19 -7.73
C ALA A 356 4.92 -24.71 -8.02
N GLY A 357 5.00 -25.08 -9.31
CA GLY A 357 5.06 -26.48 -9.75
C GLY A 357 6.34 -27.19 -9.32
N LEU A 358 7.49 -26.51 -9.37
CA LEU A 358 8.78 -27.03 -8.90
C LEU A 358 8.76 -27.31 -7.40
N ARG A 359 8.12 -26.44 -6.60
CA ARG A 359 7.90 -26.71 -5.18
C ARG A 359 7.02 -27.94 -4.96
N ALA A 360 5.88 -28.03 -5.65
CA ALA A 360 4.93 -29.13 -5.47
C ALA A 360 5.55 -30.51 -5.71
N LEU A 361 6.56 -30.58 -6.58
CA LEU A 361 7.30 -31.81 -6.91
C LEU A 361 8.59 -32.00 -6.08
N GLY A 362 8.85 -31.12 -5.10
CA GLY A 362 10.06 -31.16 -4.27
C GLY A 362 11.36 -30.84 -5.01
N ALA A 363 11.28 -30.20 -6.18
CA ALA A 363 12.44 -29.74 -6.94
C ALA A 363 12.98 -28.40 -6.42
N LEU A 364 12.12 -27.57 -5.83
CA LEU A 364 12.48 -26.32 -5.16
C LEU A 364 12.20 -26.46 -3.65
N PRO A 365 13.18 -26.19 -2.75
CA PRO A 365 12.97 -26.31 -1.31
C PRO A 365 11.82 -25.43 -0.79
N GLN A 366 11.10 -25.90 0.23
CA GLN A 366 9.95 -25.18 0.80
C GLN A 366 10.32 -23.83 1.41
N ASP A 367 11.51 -23.74 1.99
CA ASP A 367 12.09 -22.58 2.64
C ASP A 367 13.00 -21.77 1.70
N TYR A 368 13.00 -22.08 0.40
CA TYR A 368 13.82 -21.36 -0.56
C TYR A 368 13.49 -19.85 -0.53
N PRO A 369 14.49 -18.97 -0.34
CA PRO A 369 14.28 -17.53 -0.17
C PRO A 369 14.09 -16.85 -1.53
N LEU A 370 13.06 -17.24 -2.26
CA LEU A 370 12.71 -16.65 -3.55
C LEU A 370 12.43 -15.16 -3.35
N ARG A 371 13.02 -14.34 -4.21
CA ARG A 371 12.69 -12.92 -4.33
C ARG A 371 12.01 -12.69 -5.68
N VAL A 372 11.15 -11.69 -5.76
CA VAL A 372 10.56 -11.24 -7.01
C VAL A 372 10.84 -9.76 -7.17
N GLU A 373 11.50 -9.43 -8.28
CA GLU A 373 11.81 -8.07 -8.67
C GLU A 373 10.82 -7.63 -9.75
N ALA A 374 10.15 -6.51 -9.51
CA ALA A 374 9.10 -5.96 -10.35
C ALA A 374 9.58 -4.68 -11.01
N PHE A 375 9.42 -4.57 -12.34
CA PHE A 375 9.86 -3.42 -13.12
C PHE A 375 8.77 -2.92 -14.07
N GLY A 376 8.70 -1.61 -14.25
CA GLY A 376 7.81 -1.02 -15.23
C GLY A 376 8.20 0.41 -15.56
N ILE A 377 7.65 0.92 -16.67
CA ILE A 377 7.70 2.34 -17.01
C ILE A 377 6.27 2.83 -17.19
N SER A 378 5.96 3.96 -16.56
CA SER A 378 4.76 4.73 -16.84
C SER A 378 5.08 5.75 -17.93
N TYR A 379 4.30 5.70 -19.01
CA TYR A 379 4.46 6.64 -20.12
C TYR A 379 3.32 7.65 -20.11
N GLY A 380 3.64 8.91 -20.35
CA GLY A 380 2.69 10.01 -20.35
C GLY A 380 1.99 10.20 -21.68
N THR A 381 1.82 11.46 -22.08
CA THR A 381 1.06 11.87 -23.27
C THR A 381 1.40 11.04 -24.50
N GLN A 382 0.41 10.31 -25.02
CA GLN A 382 0.53 9.41 -26.18
C GLN A 382 1.66 8.37 -26.09
N SER A 383 2.08 8.03 -24.87
CA SER A 383 3.28 7.21 -24.60
C SER A 383 4.57 7.75 -25.23
N ALA A 384 4.64 9.06 -25.49
CA ALA A 384 5.80 9.71 -26.12
C ALA A 384 6.87 10.16 -25.10
N VAL A 385 6.51 10.22 -23.83
CA VAL A 385 7.37 10.65 -22.72
C VAL A 385 7.33 9.62 -21.60
N ILE A 386 8.38 9.59 -20.78
CA ILE A 386 8.43 8.78 -19.57
C ILE A 386 7.98 9.68 -18.41
N ASP A 387 6.90 9.29 -17.74
CA ASP A 387 6.39 10.02 -16.57
C ASP A 387 7.03 9.48 -15.29
N ASP A 388 7.20 8.16 -15.20
CA ASP A 388 7.72 7.51 -13.99
C ASP A 388 8.35 6.13 -14.29
N VAL A 389 9.26 5.70 -13.42
CA VAL A 389 9.90 4.38 -13.45
C VAL A 389 9.51 3.62 -12.19
N TYR A 390 8.96 2.43 -12.39
CA TYR A 390 8.58 1.53 -11.31
C TYR A 390 9.65 0.48 -11.06
N HIS A 391 10.09 0.36 -9.81
CA HIS A 391 10.93 -0.72 -9.33
C HIS A 391 10.52 -1.10 -7.90
N ASP A 392 10.36 -2.39 -7.67
CA ASP A 392 10.13 -2.94 -6.33
C ASP A 392 10.75 -4.34 -6.23
N LEU A 393 11.23 -4.73 -5.05
CA LEU A 393 11.81 -6.03 -4.75
C LEU A 393 11.18 -6.57 -3.47
N MET A 394 10.56 -7.75 -3.55
CA MET A 394 9.96 -8.40 -2.38
C MET A 394 10.44 -9.84 -2.21
N PRO A 395 10.71 -10.31 -0.97
CA PRO A 395 10.71 -11.72 -0.67
C PRO A 395 9.33 -12.32 -0.98
N LEU A 396 9.29 -13.50 -1.59
CA LEU A 396 8.07 -14.24 -1.87
C LEU A 396 8.24 -15.68 -1.38
N PRO A 397 7.66 -16.06 -0.24
CA PRO A 397 7.69 -17.45 0.22
C PRO A 397 7.12 -18.36 -0.86
N VAL A 398 7.92 -19.30 -1.36
CA VAL A 398 7.49 -20.23 -2.42
C VAL A 398 6.27 -21.04 -1.97
N ALA A 399 6.16 -21.28 -0.65
CA ALA A 399 4.98 -21.91 -0.06
C ALA A 399 3.68 -21.18 -0.38
N ALA A 400 3.70 -19.85 -0.41
CA ALA A 400 2.52 -19.02 -0.69
C ALA A 400 2.02 -19.13 -2.14
N LEU A 401 2.82 -19.67 -3.07
CA LEU A 401 2.38 -19.81 -4.46
C LEU A 401 1.33 -20.93 -4.65
N GLN A 402 1.06 -21.74 -3.62
CA GLN A 402 0.07 -22.80 -3.69
C GLN A 402 -1.20 -22.42 -2.88
N PRO A 403 -2.38 -22.31 -3.53
CA PRO A 403 -3.61 -21.82 -2.90
C PRO A 403 -4.13 -22.64 -1.71
N ASP A 404 -3.75 -23.91 -1.64
CA ASP A 404 -4.17 -24.86 -0.59
C ASP A 404 -3.32 -24.76 0.69
N THR A 405 -2.28 -23.93 0.69
CA THR A 405 -1.41 -23.76 1.87
C THR A 405 -1.94 -22.70 2.83
N GLU A 406 -1.76 -22.92 4.12
CA GLU A 406 -2.06 -21.92 5.17
C GLU A 406 -1.30 -20.61 4.91
N MET A 407 -0.05 -20.72 4.43
CA MET A 407 0.76 -19.58 4.01
C MET A 407 0.07 -18.68 2.98
N TYR A 408 -0.59 -19.27 1.97
CA TYR A 408 -1.34 -18.49 0.98
C TYR A 408 -2.49 -17.71 1.65
N GLY A 409 -3.27 -18.40 2.50
CA GLY A 409 -4.38 -17.80 3.24
C GLY A 409 -3.92 -16.62 4.10
N VAL A 410 -2.82 -16.80 4.84
CA VAL A 410 -2.17 -15.77 5.67
C VAL A 410 -1.80 -14.53 4.86
N LEU A 411 -1.12 -14.69 3.72
CA LEU A 411 -0.69 -13.53 2.93
C LEU A 411 -1.85 -12.80 2.25
N VAL A 412 -2.83 -13.54 1.71
CA VAL A 412 -4.04 -12.94 1.12
C VAL A 412 -4.85 -12.21 2.19
N GLU A 413 -5.05 -12.83 3.35
CA GLU A 413 -5.74 -12.20 4.46
C GLU A 413 -5.02 -10.93 4.89
N MET A 414 -3.73 -11.01 5.23
CA MET A 414 -2.91 -9.87 5.68
C MET A 414 -2.98 -8.67 4.74
N THR A 415 -2.80 -8.91 3.43
CA THR A 415 -2.85 -7.85 2.42
C THR A 415 -4.27 -7.31 2.22
N GLY A 416 -5.29 -8.17 2.29
CA GLY A 416 -6.70 -7.76 2.30
C GLY A 416 -7.06 -6.91 3.53
N GLN A 417 -6.51 -7.23 4.72
CA GLN A 417 -6.68 -6.44 5.94
C GLN A 417 -6.09 -5.03 5.77
N ALA A 418 -4.89 -4.91 5.19
CA ALA A 418 -4.27 -3.62 4.89
C ALA A 418 -5.14 -2.74 3.98
N GLU A 419 -5.69 -3.31 2.90
CA GLU A 419 -6.57 -2.58 1.98
C GLU A 419 -7.93 -2.23 2.61
N ARG A 420 -8.49 -3.07 3.51
CA ARG A 420 -9.68 -2.72 4.30
C ARG A 420 -9.41 -1.55 5.24
N LEU A 421 -8.27 -1.54 5.94
CA LEU A 421 -7.87 -0.43 6.80
C LEU A 421 -7.62 0.86 6.00
N TYR A 422 -6.97 0.77 4.84
CA TYR A 422 -6.80 1.87 3.90
C TYR A 422 -8.14 2.54 3.56
N ARG A 423 -9.15 1.72 3.20
CA ARG A 423 -10.51 2.20 2.91
C ARG A 423 -11.16 2.81 4.16
N ALA A 424 -10.98 2.20 5.33
CA ALA A 424 -11.54 2.69 6.59
C ALA A 424 -11.00 4.08 6.97
N ILE A 425 -9.69 4.30 6.85
CA ILE A 425 -9.04 5.58 7.13
C ILE A 425 -9.44 6.66 6.13
N ASN A 426 -9.50 6.33 4.83
CA ASN A 426 -9.96 7.28 3.82
C ASN A 426 -11.44 7.65 4.02
N ARG A 427 -12.27 6.69 4.43
CA ARG A 427 -13.66 6.95 4.78
C ARG A 427 -13.78 7.82 6.02
N LEU A 428 -12.97 7.59 7.05
CA LEU A 428 -12.90 8.48 8.21
C LEU A 428 -12.57 9.92 7.78
N SER A 429 -11.53 10.10 6.96
CA SER A 429 -11.16 11.42 6.45
C SER A 429 -12.33 12.09 5.71
N ALA A 430 -13.03 11.36 4.84
CA ALA A 430 -14.21 11.88 4.14
C ALA A 430 -15.35 12.24 5.10
N ASP A 431 -15.66 11.38 6.06
CA ASP A 431 -16.71 11.59 7.05
C ASP A 431 -16.41 12.80 7.96
N LEU A 432 -15.15 12.98 8.38
CA LEU A 432 -14.71 14.13 9.16
C LEU A 432 -14.73 15.45 8.38
N ARG A 433 -14.40 15.41 7.09
CA ARG A 433 -14.53 16.59 6.21
C ARG A 433 -16.00 16.99 6.05
N ARG A 434 -16.90 16.04 5.81
CA ARG A 434 -18.35 16.30 5.77
C ARG A 434 -18.87 16.86 7.09
N ALA A 435 -18.46 16.30 8.23
CA ALA A 435 -18.81 16.81 9.56
C ALA A 435 -18.32 18.26 9.77
N SER A 436 -17.24 18.66 9.08
CA SER A 436 -16.72 20.03 9.09
C SER A 436 -17.38 20.95 8.05
N GLY A 437 -18.31 20.44 7.23
CA GLY A 437 -18.96 21.16 6.12
C GLY A 437 -18.10 21.27 4.86
N LEU A 438 -17.11 20.39 4.69
CA LEU A 438 -16.20 20.35 3.55
C LEU A 438 -16.46 19.11 2.68
N ASP A 439 -16.22 19.25 1.38
CA ASP A 439 -16.26 18.11 0.46
C ASP A 439 -15.12 17.11 0.72
N PRO A 440 -15.35 15.79 0.52
CA PRO A 440 -14.29 14.80 0.52
C PRO A 440 -13.17 15.13 -0.46
N ILE A 441 -11.96 14.63 -0.20
CA ILE A 441 -10.82 14.78 -1.11
C ILE A 441 -11.13 14.05 -2.42
N PRO A 442 -11.12 14.72 -3.58
CA PRO A 442 -11.34 14.07 -4.88
C PRO A 442 -10.36 12.90 -5.08
N TRP A 443 -10.79 11.86 -5.80
CA TRP A 443 -9.98 10.65 -6.00
C TRP A 443 -8.71 10.89 -6.81
N ASP A 444 -8.72 11.89 -7.68
CA ASP A 444 -7.66 12.29 -8.58
C ASP A 444 -6.83 13.48 -8.07
N LYS A 445 -7.23 14.12 -6.95
CA LYS A 445 -6.62 15.36 -6.46
C LYS A 445 -6.34 15.30 -4.97
N GLY A 446 -5.11 14.90 -4.63
CA GLY A 446 -4.54 15.06 -3.30
C GLY A 446 -4.05 13.76 -2.65
N GLN A 447 -3.13 13.91 -1.71
CA GLN A 447 -2.66 12.80 -0.88
C GLN A 447 -3.73 12.43 0.14
N ARG A 448 -3.97 11.12 0.27
CA ARG A 448 -4.98 10.58 1.19
C ARG A 448 -4.31 9.95 2.40
N PRO A 449 -4.87 10.10 3.62
CA PRO A 449 -4.28 9.53 4.83
C PRO A 449 -4.11 8.00 4.78
N GLY A 450 -4.95 7.29 4.00
CA GLY A 450 -4.76 5.86 3.77
C GLY A 450 -3.45 5.52 3.06
N GLU A 451 -2.92 6.36 2.17
CA GLU A 451 -1.61 6.07 1.54
C GLU A 451 -0.48 6.15 2.57
N GLN A 452 -0.58 7.03 3.58
CA GLN A 452 0.36 7.08 4.70
C GLN A 452 0.29 5.79 5.53
N LEU A 453 -0.92 5.25 5.76
CA LEU A 453 -1.10 3.95 6.42
C LEU A 453 -0.33 2.85 5.67
N LEU A 454 -0.54 2.74 4.36
CA LEU A 454 0.10 1.70 3.56
C LEU A 454 1.63 1.87 3.52
N HIS A 455 2.12 3.11 3.49
CA HIS A 455 3.55 3.39 3.61
C HIS A 455 4.13 2.91 4.94
N LEU A 456 3.44 3.13 6.06
CA LEU A 456 3.89 2.65 7.38
C LEU A 456 3.75 1.14 7.56
N LEU A 457 2.82 0.49 6.85
CA LEU A 457 2.67 -0.96 6.84
C LEU A 457 3.69 -1.69 5.95
N ASP A 458 4.23 -1.03 4.92
CA ASP A 458 5.14 -1.65 3.94
C ASP A 458 6.38 -2.33 4.59
N PRO A 459 7.13 -1.69 5.51
CA PRO A 459 8.24 -2.35 6.20
C PRO A 459 7.81 -3.57 7.01
N VAL A 460 6.59 -3.55 7.58
CA VAL A 460 6.05 -4.65 8.39
C VAL A 460 5.74 -5.84 7.47
N VAL A 461 5.06 -5.60 6.35
CA VAL A 461 4.75 -6.64 5.35
C VAL A 461 6.04 -7.27 4.83
N ARG A 462 7.04 -6.47 4.44
CA ARG A 462 8.32 -6.99 3.94
C ARG A 462 9.07 -7.81 4.98
N ARG A 463 9.04 -7.39 6.24
CA ARG A 463 9.64 -8.14 7.35
C ARG A 463 8.95 -9.49 7.53
N ILE A 464 7.61 -9.53 7.48
CA ILE A 464 6.84 -10.77 7.55
C ILE A 464 7.23 -11.69 6.38
N LEU A 465 7.13 -11.20 5.14
CA LEU A 465 7.47 -11.98 3.94
C LEU A 465 8.89 -12.56 3.98
N GLY A 466 9.86 -11.85 4.57
CA GLY A 466 11.23 -12.31 4.71
C GLY A 466 11.47 -13.38 5.79
N HIS A 467 10.54 -13.60 6.72
CA HIS A 467 10.74 -14.49 7.89
C HIS A 467 9.67 -15.58 8.05
N VAL A 468 8.58 -15.54 7.28
CA VAL A 468 7.50 -16.54 7.40
C VAL A 468 7.81 -17.87 6.72
N ALA A 469 8.81 -17.91 5.84
CA ALA A 469 9.19 -19.14 5.15
C ALA A 469 9.58 -20.25 6.16
N GLY A 470 8.95 -21.42 6.05
CA GLY A 470 9.23 -22.57 6.92
C GLY A 470 8.55 -22.56 8.29
N LEU A 471 7.68 -21.59 8.59
CA LEU A 471 6.87 -21.61 9.82
C LEU A 471 5.74 -22.65 9.72
N ASP A 472 5.39 -23.23 10.87
CA ASP A 472 4.20 -24.08 11.05
C ASP A 472 2.92 -23.23 11.19
N ASP A 473 1.76 -23.88 11.08
CA ASP A 473 0.45 -23.22 11.08
C ASP A 473 0.19 -22.45 12.39
N GLU A 474 0.61 -22.98 13.54
CA GLU A 474 0.47 -22.29 14.83
C GLU A 474 1.26 -20.98 14.89
N ARG A 475 2.49 -20.98 14.36
CA ARG A 475 3.32 -19.76 14.28
C ARG A 475 2.80 -18.80 13.23
N LEU A 476 2.23 -19.28 12.13
CA LEU A 476 1.60 -18.42 11.12
C LEU A 476 0.39 -17.66 11.70
N GLU A 477 -0.44 -18.34 12.49
CA GLU A 477 -1.54 -17.70 13.21
C GLU A 477 -1.05 -16.67 14.24
N ALA A 478 0.05 -16.97 14.95
CA ALA A 478 0.69 -16.00 15.83
C ALA A 478 1.23 -14.77 15.06
N VAL A 479 1.76 -14.96 13.85
CA VAL A 479 2.20 -13.88 12.96
C VAL A 479 1.03 -13.02 12.51
N LEU A 480 -0.11 -13.60 12.12
CA LEU A 480 -1.31 -12.84 11.75
C LEU A 480 -1.82 -11.99 12.91
N LEU A 481 -1.89 -12.56 14.12
CA LEU A 481 -2.28 -11.78 15.30
C LEU A 481 -1.30 -10.62 15.58
N ALA A 482 0.01 -10.88 15.48
CA ALA A 482 1.02 -9.84 15.67
C ALA A 482 0.91 -8.74 14.60
N TRP A 483 0.65 -9.12 13.35
CA TRP A 483 0.33 -8.21 12.26
C TRP A 483 -0.89 -7.35 12.60
N GLU A 484 -2.01 -7.95 13.02
CA GLU A 484 -3.24 -7.20 13.33
C GLU A 484 -3.03 -6.20 14.47
N GLN A 485 -2.25 -6.56 15.50
CA GLN A 485 -1.89 -5.65 16.60
C GLN A 485 -1.10 -4.43 16.12
N VAL A 486 -0.13 -4.65 15.22
CA VAL A 486 0.69 -3.56 14.65
C VAL A 486 -0.14 -2.72 13.69
N ALA A 487 -0.93 -3.36 12.81
CA ALA A 487 -1.80 -2.69 11.85
C ALA A 487 -2.85 -1.83 12.55
N PHE A 488 -3.43 -2.31 13.64
CA PHE A 488 -4.32 -1.53 14.49
C PHE A 488 -3.64 -0.29 15.06
N ARG A 489 -2.43 -0.45 15.61
CA ARG A 489 -1.68 0.66 16.22
C ARG A 489 -1.41 1.77 15.21
N ILE A 490 -0.91 1.42 14.04
CA ILE A 490 -0.62 2.38 12.96
C ILE A 490 -1.91 3.04 12.46
N ALA A 491 -2.97 2.27 12.23
CA ALA A 491 -4.26 2.82 11.82
C ALA A 491 -4.83 3.79 12.86
N ARG A 492 -4.68 3.46 14.15
CA ARG A 492 -5.08 4.32 15.26
C ARG A 492 -4.28 5.61 15.32
N GLU A 493 -2.96 5.56 15.16
CA GLU A 493 -2.09 6.76 15.15
C GLU A 493 -2.50 7.75 14.04
N ILE A 494 -2.79 7.25 12.83
CA ILE A 494 -3.27 8.08 11.73
C ILE A 494 -4.67 8.63 12.03
N ALA A 495 -5.57 7.79 12.52
CA ALA A 495 -6.92 8.24 12.88
C ALA A 495 -6.88 9.33 13.97
N ASP A 496 -6.07 9.16 15.02
CA ASP A 496 -5.91 10.13 16.09
C ASP A 496 -5.34 11.45 15.54
N THR A 497 -4.42 11.42 14.57
CA THR A 497 -3.95 12.63 13.87
C THR A 497 -5.10 13.36 13.15
N LEU A 498 -5.98 12.61 12.48
CA LEU A 498 -7.16 13.19 11.82
C LEU A 498 -8.16 13.79 12.80
N PHE A 499 -8.38 13.14 13.95
CA PHE A 499 -9.22 13.68 15.01
C PHE A 499 -8.60 14.92 15.67
N THR A 500 -7.28 14.93 15.85
CA THR A 500 -6.55 16.08 16.41
C THR A 500 -6.56 17.30 15.49
N ALA A 501 -6.68 17.10 14.18
CA ALA A 501 -6.81 18.19 13.21
C ALA A 501 -8.21 18.81 13.17
N LEU A 502 -9.21 18.23 13.85
CA LEU A 502 -10.58 18.75 13.84
C LEU A 502 -10.74 20.00 14.72
N PRO A 503 -11.47 21.02 14.23
CA PRO A 503 -11.92 22.12 15.09
C PRO A 503 -12.83 21.62 16.21
N GLU A 504 -12.73 22.22 17.40
CA GLU A 504 -13.58 21.88 18.56
C GLU A 504 -15.09 22.15 18.32
N SER A 505 -15.43 22.92 17.29
CA SER A 505 -16.81 23.20 16.87
C SER A 505 -17.50 22.06 16.12
N VAL A 506 -16.79 20.96 15.83
CA VAL A 506 -17.34 19.81 15.10
C VAL A 506 -17.93 18.80 16.09
N PHE A 507 -19.24 18.63 16.06
CA PHE A 507 -19.95 17.62 16.86
C PHE A 507 -21.06 16.95 16.05
N GLY A 508 -22.11 17.69 15.71
CA GLY A 508 -23.23 17.22 14.89
C GLY A 508 -22.91 17.16 13.39
N PRO A 509 -23.79 16.57 12.57
CA PRO A 509 -23.68 16.67 11.12
C PRO A 509 -23.90 18.12 10.66
N ARG A 510 -23.07 18.60 9.72
CA ARG A 510 -23.28 19.90 9.06
C ARG A 510 -23.88 19.68 7.67
N GLN A 511 -24.84 20.54 7.29
CA GLN A 511 -25.40 20.51 5.95
C GLN A 511 -24.40 21.10 4.94
N SER A 512 -23.86 20.27 4.05
CA SER A 512 -23.16 20.73 2.85
C SER A 512 -23.60 19.86 1.65
N GLY A 513 -24.35 20.45 0.70
CA GLY A 513 -24.69 19.85 -0.62
C GLY A 513 -26.17 19.44 -0.85
N GLY A 514 -26.63 19.52 -2.12
CA GLY A 514 -28.03 19.39 -2.59
C GLY A 514 -28.73 18.05 -2.33
N GLU A 515 -30.07 18.03 -2.27
CA GLU A 515 -30.99 17.09 -1.55
C GLU A 515 -30.68 15.57 -1.53
N ASP A 516 -29.95 14.98 -2.48
CA ASP A 516 -29.91 13.52 -2.71
C ASP A 516 -28.67 12.70 -2.25
N ASP A 517 -27.70 13.22 -1.48
CA ASP A 517 -26.53 12.42 -1.02
C ASP A 517 -26.80 11.65 0.31
N PRO A 518 -26.77 10.30 0.35
CA PRO A 518 -26.90 9.50 1.58
C PRO A 518 -25.78 9.73 2.63
N GLY A 519 -24.72 10.47 2.29
CA GLY A 519 -23.64 10.89 3.20
C GLY A 519 -23.94 12.10 4.09
N LYS A 520 -25.13 12.71 4.02
CA LYS A 520 -25.44 14.03 4.58
C LYS A 520 -25.52 14.19 6.09
N ASN A 521 -25.68 13.09 6.84
CA ASN A 521 -25.89 13.14 8.29
C ASN A 521 -24.77 12.41 9.05
N VAL A 522 -23.52 12.74 8.76
CA VAL A 522 -22.37 12.17 9.49
C VAL A 522 -21.80 13.21 10.44
N GLY A 523 -22.12 13.06 11.73
CA GLY A 523 -21.46 13.75 12.83
C GLY A 523 -20.23 12.99 13.33
N LEU A 524 -19.54 13.59 14.30
CA LEU A 524 -18.31 13.06 14.89
C LEU A 524 -18.46 11.63 15.41
N GLY A 525 -19.58 11.35 16.08
CA GLY A 525 -19.87 10.06 16.69
C GLY A 525 -20.15 8.96 15.68
N GLN A 526 -20.86 9.27 14.58
CA GLN A 526 -21.06 8.28 13.52
C GLN A 526 -19.76 7.99 12.76
N ALA A 527 -18.93 9.01 12.52
CA ALA A 527 -17.62 8.83 11.88
C ALA A 527 -16.72 7.90 12.70
N GLU A 528 -16.61 8.16 14.02
CA GLU A 528 -15.83 7.32 14.92
C GLU A 528 -16.40 5.91 15.07
N SER A 529 -17.71 5.77 15.23
CA SER A 529 -18.36 4.45 15.33
C SER A 529 -18.12 3.60 14.08
N ARG A 530 -18.28 4.18 12.89
CA ARG A 530 -17.99 3.50 11.62
C ARG A 530 -16.53 3.11 11.51
N LEU A 531 -15.59 3.97 11.92
CA LEU A 531 -14.18 3.63 11.96
C LEU A 531 -13.96 2.39 12.85
N ARG A 532 -14.46 2.41 14.09
CA ARG A 532 -14.32 1.29 15.04
C ARG A 532 -14.87 -0.01 14.44
N SER A 533 -16.07 0.02 13.87
CA SER A 533 -16.67 -1.16 13.22
C SER A 533 -15.85 -1.65 12.01
N ASN A 534 -15.39 -0.74 11.15
CA ASN A 534 -14.60 -1.12 9.97
C ASN A 534 -13.23 -1.69 10.37
N VAL A 535 -12.60 -1.14 11.41
CA VAL A 535 -11.32 -1.64 11.94
C VAL A 535 -11.51 -3.00 12.60
N ALA A 536 -12.56 -3.20 13.40
CA ALA A 536 -12.87 -4.49 14.01
C ALA A 536 -13.18 -5.57 12.96
N ALA A 537 -13.93 -5.22 11.92
CA ALA A 537 -14.19 -6.12 10.79
C ALA A 537 -12.94 -6.38 9.94
N ALA A 538 -12.00 -5.43 9.89
CA ALA A 538 -10.74 -5.61 9.20
C ALA A 538 -9.77 -6.49 9.98
N LEU A 539 -9.79 -6.46 11.32
CA LEU A 539 -8.82 -7.09 12.21
C LEU A 539 -9.53 -8.00 13.24
N PRO A 540 -10.06 -9.16 12.81
CA PRO A 540 -10.92 -9.99 13.64
C PRO A 540 -10.21 -10.58 14.87
N ARG A 541 -8.98 -11.09 14.72
CA ARG A 541 -8.24 -11.72 15.83
C ARG A 541 -7.88 -10.69 16.91
N TYR A 542 -7.56 -9.46 16.50
CA TYR A 542 -7.35 -8.36 17.42
C TYR A 542 -8.65 -7.91 18.09
N ALA A 543 -9.76 -7.83 17.35
CA ALA A 543 -11.07 -7.46 17.89
C ALA A 543 -11.57 -8.48 18.94
N ASP A 544 -11.41 -9.77 18.70
CA ASP A 544 -11.81 -10.83 19.63
C ASP A 544 -11.06 -10.75 20.97
N LYS A 545 -9.77 -10.43 20.93
CA LYS A 545 -8.96 -10.22 22.14
C LYS A 545 -9.21 -8.86 22.81
N ASN A 546 -9.87 -7.93 22.13
CA ASN A 546 -10.13 -6.57 22.61
C ASN A 546 -11.60 -6.18 22.34
N PRO A 547 -12.57 -6.76 23.08
CA PRO A 547 -14.01 -6.62 22.78
C PRO A 547 -14.52 -5.16 22.79
N TRP A 548 -13.80 -4.25 23.45
CA TRP A 548 -14.13 -2.82 23.49
C TRP A 548 -14.04 -2.10 22.12
N LEU A 549 -13.45 -2.75 21.10
CA LEU A 549 -13.37 -2.22 19.74
C LEU A 549 -14.65 -2.45 18.94
N GLY A 550 -15.34 -3.57 19.18
CA GLY A 550 -16.58 -3.97 18.47
C GLY A 550 -17.86 -3.68 19.24
N GLY A 551 -17.78 -3.40 20.54
CA GLY A 551 -18.94 -3.19 21.39
C GLY A 551 -18.58 -2.50 22.70
N PHE A 552 -19.61 -2.01 23.40
CA PHE A 552 -19.48 -1.26 24.65
C PHE A 552 -18.45 -1.86 25.62
N PRO A 553 -17.63 -1.02 26.27
CA PRO A 553 -16.88 -1.47 27.44
C PRO A 553 -17.89 -1.96 28.48
N HIS A 554 -17.89 -3.27 28.78
CA HIS A 554 -18.16 -3.65 30.15
C HIS A 554 -16.99 -3.12 30.95
N ALA A 555 -17.28 -2.17 31.84
CA ALA A 555 -16.31 -1.55 32.72
C ALA A 555 -15.36 -2.63 33.24
N SER A 556 -14.06 -2.42 33.07
CA SER A 556 -13.06 -3.29 33.65
C SER A 556 -13.38 -3.45 35.13
N THR A 557 -13.75 -4.67 35.51
CA THR A 557 -13.88 -5.15 36.89
C THR A 557 -12.50 -5.27 37.54
N LYS A 558 -11.68 -4.21 37.46
CA LYS A 558 -10.62 -3.99 38.44
C LYS A 558 -11.28 -3.33 39.65
N ARG A 559 -10.95 -3.86 40.83
CA ARG A 559 -11.67 -3.77 42.11
C ARG A 559 -12.23 -2.38 42.40
N ARG A 560 -13.55 -2.26 42.26
CA ARG A 560 -14.35 -1.11 42.73
C ARG A 560 -14.48 -1.06 44.26
N ASP A 561 -13.92 -2.04 44.97
CA ASP A 561 -13.95 -2.15 46.43
C ASP A 561 -12.81 -1.37 47.13
N GLU A 562 -11.84 -0.83 46.38
CA GLU A 562 -10.67 -0.12 46.92
C GLU A 562 -10.73 1.41 46.77
N MET A 563 -11.77 1.98 46.12
CA MET A 563 -11.95 3.44 46.01
C MET A 563 -12.92 3.99 47.08
N PRO A 564 -12.73 5.24 47.56
CA PRO A 564 -13.70 5.90 48.43
C PRO A 564 -15.04 6.00 47.70
N ARG A 565 -16.10 5.52 48.35
CA ARG A 565 -17.45 5.45 47.74
C ARG A 565 -18.00 6.87 47.58
N LEU A 566 -18.28 7.25 46.33
CA LEU A 566 -18.92 8.53 46.02
C LEU A 566 -20.34 8.55 46.57
N TYR A 567 -20.90 9.72 46.87
CA TYR A 567 -22.21 9.80 47.52
C TYR A 567 -23.33 9.06 46.76
N TRP A 568 -23.28 9.06 45.43
CA TRP A 568 -24.26 8.38 44.58
C TRP A 568 -24.03 6.87 44.41
N ASP A 569 -22.98 6.27 44.99
CA ASP A 569 -22.75 4.81 45.06
C ASP A 569 -23.75 4.06 45.99
N ARG A 570 -24.93 4.64 46.17
CA ARG A 570 -26.09 4.10 46.86
C ARG A 570 -26.86 3.06 46.03
N VAL A 571 -26.44 2.77 44.80
CA VAL A 571 -27.13 1.83 43.89
C VAL A 571 -26.25 0.69 43.37
N LYS A 572 -26.89 -0.43 43.04
CA LYS A 572 -26.31 -1.57 42.32
C LYS A 572 -26.20 -1.25 40.82
N SER A 573 -25.57 -2.14 40.06
CA SER A 573 -25.43 -2.00 38.60
C SER A 573 -26.76 -1.98 37.83
N ASP A 574 -27.82 -2.56 38.40
CA ASP A 574 -29.18 -2.54 37.84
C ASP A 574 -29.95 -1.24 38.14
N GLY A 575 -29.40 -0.34 38.96
CA GLY A 575 -30.02 0.91 39.39
C GLY A 575 -30.89 0.79 40.65
N THR A 576 -30.99 -0.38 41.26
CA THR A 576 -31.69 -0.58 42.54
C THR A 576 -30.84 -0.07 43.71
N TRP A 577 -31.49 0.39 44.78
CA TRP A 577 -30.81 0.86 45.98
C TRP A 577 -30.02 -0.29 46.64
N ARG A 578 -28.76 -0.03 47.00
CA ARG A 578 -27.96 -0.92 47.84
C ARG A 578 -28.56 -0.98 49.23
N GLU A 579 -28.28 -2.07 49.91
CA GLU A 579 -28.62 -2.22 51.32
C GLU A 579 -27.56 -1.57 52.18
N ASP A 580 -28.02 -0.92 53.24
CA ASP A 580 -27.16 -0.46 54.32
C ASP A 580 -26.48 -1.66 54.99
N LYS A 581 -25.17 -1.54 55.23
CA LYS A 581 -24.33 -2.65 55.69
C LYS A 581 -24.80 -3.22 57.03
N TRP A 582 -25.37 -2.37 57.89
CA TRP A 582 -25.70 -2.67 59.28
C TRP A 582 -27.18 -2.97 59.48
N THR A 583 -28.05 -2.16 58.88
CA THR A 583 -29.51 -2.28 59.03
C THR A 583 -30.15 -3.22 58.01
N LYS A 584 -29.42 -3.62 56.95
CA LYS A 584 -29.91 -4.45 55.83
C LYS A 584 -31.14 -3.88 55.11
N ARG A 585 -31.49 -2.62 55.36
CA ARG A 585 -32.57 -1.91 54.68
C ARG A 585 -32.01 -1.25 53.41
N PRO A 586 -32.81 -1.09 52.36
CA PRO A 586 -32.41 -0.30 51.20
C PRO A 586 -32.04 1.12 51.65
N LEU A 587 -30.90 1.65 51.17
CA LEU A 587 -30.46 3.02 51.47
C LEU A 587 -31.48 4.08 51.03
N GLY A 588 -32.33 3.73 50.06
CA GLY A 588 -33.43 4.57 49.58
C GLY A 588 -32.96 5.88 48.93
N PRO A 589 -33.92 6.71 48.51
CA PRO A 589 -33.59 8.04 48.00
C PRO A 589 -32.85 8.86 49.08
N PRO A 590 -31.84 9.65 48.69
CA PRO A 590 -31.16 10.58 49.59
C PRO A 590 -32.14 11.45 50.39
N PRO A 591 -31.84 11.76 51.68
CA PRO A 591 -32.59 12.74 52.44
C PRO A 591 -32.72 14.08 51.70
N GLY A 592 -33.88 14.74 51.83
CA GLY A 592 -34.13 16.02 51.16
C GLY A 592 -33.18 17.14 51.61
N GLU A 593 -32.67 17.06 52.85
CA GLU A 593 -31.66 17.97 53.38
C GLU A 593 -30.32 17.82 52.66
N ASP A 594 -29.84 16.58 52.46
CA ASP A 594 -28.62 16.29 51.69
C ASP A 594 -28.72 16.85 50.27
N LEU A 595 -29.86 16.62 49.60
CA LEU A 595 -30.11 17.14 48.26
C LEU A 595 -30.22 18.67 48.21
N ALA A 596 -30.71 19.31 49.29
CA ALA A 596 -30.71 20.77 49.40
C ALA A 596 -29.30 21.33 49.58
N ALA A 597 -28.45 20.66 50.37
CA ALA A 597 -27.05 21.03 50.54
C ALA A 597 -26.28 20.91 49.21
N MET A 598 -26.46 19.84 48.45
CA MET A 598 -25.81 19.66 47.14
C MET A 598 -26.24 20.71 46.11
N ARG A 599 -27.54 21.03 46.04
CA ARG A 599 -28.05 22.05 45.10
C ARG A 599 -27.51 23.45 45.41
N ALA A 600 -27.14 23.73 46.66
CA ALA A 600 -26.51 25.01 47.01
C ALA A 600 -25.13 25.21 46.34
N GLY A 601 -24.48 24.14 45.88
CA GLY A 601 -23.24 24.19 45.08
C GLY A 601 -23.42 24.55 43.61
N LEU A 602 -24.65 24.60 43.09
CA LEU A 602 -24.86 24.89 41.67
C LEU A 602 -24.35 26.28 41.29
N GLY A 603 -23.27 26.32 40.50
CA GLY A 603 -22.61 27.57 40.07
C GLY A 603 -21.67 28.18 41.11
N ARG A 604 -21.22 27.40 42.11
CA ARG A 604 -20.20 27.77 43.09
C ARG A 604 -18.97 26.86 42.93
N GLY A 605 -17.81 27.33 43.40
CA GLY A 605 -16.59 26.53 43.42
C GLY A 605 -16.54 25.51 44.57
N PHE A 606 -15.63 24.55 44.46
CA PHE A 606 -15.28 23.67 45.59
C PHE A 606 -14.85 24.51 46.80
N GLY A 607 -15.26 24.10 48.01
CA GLY A 607 -14.94 24.81 49.25
C GLY A 607 -15.88 25.98 49.61
N GLU A 608 -16.58 26.59 48.65
CA GLU A 608 -17.44 27.76 48.91
C GLU A 608 -18.74 27.45 49.67
N VAL A 609 -19.17 26.19 49.65
CA VAL A 609 -20.43 25.74 50.26
C VAL A 609 -20.14 24.75 51.39
N PRO A 610 -20.00 25.23 52.64
CA PRO A 610 -19.66 24.38 53.79
C PRO A 610 -20.64 23.22 54.02
N ARG A 611 -21.92 23.41 53.68
CA ARG A 611 -22.94 22.35 53.83
C ARG A 611 -22.69 21.14 52.92
N MET A 612 -21.86 21.26 51.88
CA MET A 612 -21.53 20.14 50.99
C MET A 612 -20.34 19.31 51.48
N TRP A 613 -19.53 19.83 52.41
CA TRP A 613 -18.29 19.19 52.86
C TRP A 613 -18.46 17.74 53.36
N PRO A 614 -19.53 17.37 54.07
CA PRO A 614 -19.73 15.99 54.52
C PRO A 614 -19.92 14.96 53.40
N TYR A 615 -20.16 15.40 52.16
CA TYR A 615 -20.51 14.52 51.05
C TYR A 615 -19.37 14.33 50.03
N TYR A 616 -18.22 14.97 50.21
CA TYR A 616 -17.04 14.71 49.38
C TYR A 616 -16.36 13.41 49.78
N ALA A 617 -15.91 12.67 48.79
CA ALA A 617 -15.17 11.43 48.92
C ALA A 617 -13.72 11.57 48.45
N CYS A 618 -13.40 12.56 47.61
CA CYS A 618 -12.00 12.87 47.26
C CYS A 618 -11.22 13.33 48.49
N GLU A 619 -9.98 12.84 48.62
CA GLU A 619 -9.07 13.30 49.67
C GLU A 619 -8.76 14.80 49.51
N ILE A 620 -8.55 15.46 50.65
CA ILE A 620 -8.15 16.87 50.66
C ILE A 620 -6.65 16.94 50.40
N ASP A 621 -6.26 17.57 49.30
CA ASP A 621 -4.87 17.96 49.08
C ASP A 621 -4.54 19.13 50.02
N ASP A 622 -3.88 18.82 51.13
CA ASP A 622 -3.55 19.79 52.19
C ASP A 622 -2.63 20.91 51.69
N ASP A 623 -1.79 20.66 50.68
CA ASP A 623 -0.89 21.66 50.15
C ASP A 623 -1.62 22.66 49.24
N LEU A 624 -2.53 22.18 48.38
CA LEU A 624 -3.42 23.05 47.61
C LEU A 624 -4.41 23.80 48.49
N ALA A 625 -4.96 23.14 49.52
CA ALA A 625 -5.91 23.76 50.44
C ALA A 625 -5.27 24.94 51.19
N ARG A 626 -3.98 24.86 51.54
CA ARG A 626 -3.23 25.95 52.19
C ARG A 626 -3.08 27.18 51.30
N SER A 627 -3.01 27.02 49.98
CA SER A 627 -2.99 28.14 49.03
C SER A 627 -4.40 28.62 48.63
N GLY A 628 -5.46 28.05 49.22
CA GLY A 628 -6.84 28.36 48.86
C GLY A 628 -7.26 27.78 47.52
N GLU A 629 -6.51 26.79 47.00
CA GLU A 629 -6.80 26.10 45.75
C GLU A 629 -7.41 24.72 46.02
N ALA A 630 -7.98 24.12 44.98
CA ALA A 630 -8.56 22.79 45.02
C ALA A 630 -8.06 21.97 43.84
N SER A 631 -7.92 20.67 44.03
CA SER A 631 -7.54 19.77 42.94
C SER A 631 -8.64 19.70 41.88
N GLU A 632 -8.27 19.38 40.65
CA GLU A 632 -9.24 19.26 39.55
C GLU A 632 -10.24 18.12 39.80
N GLU A 633 -9.83 17.09 40.53
CA GLU A 633 -10.70 15.99 40.95
C GLU A 633 -11.75 16.47 41.96
N GLN A 634 -11.36 17.29 42.93
CA GLN A 634 -12.27 17.91 43.90
C GLN A 634 -13.28 18.84 43.21
N LYS A 635 -12.83 19.66 42.25
CA LYS A 635 -13.71 20.53 41.46
C LYS A 635 -14.72 19.71 40.64
N ALA A 636 -14.27 18.62 40.01
CA ALA A 636 -15.13 17.72 39.24
C ALA A 636 -16.15 17.00 40.13
N GLU A 637 -15.73 16.53 41.31
CA GLU A 637 -16.63 15.92 42.30
C GLU A 637 -17.70 16.92 42.77
N HIS A 638 -17.30 18.15 43.12
CA HIS A 638 -18.22 19.21 43.50
C HIS A 638 -19.30 19.44 42.45
N ALA A 639 -18.89 19.62 41.21
CA ALA A 639 -19.80 19.85 40.10
C ALA A 639 -20.75 18.67 39.89
N ALA A 640 -20.25 17.43 39.95
CA ALA A 640 -21.06 16.22 39.82
C ALA A 640 -22.07 16.06 40.97
N LEU A 641 -21.67 16.34 42.22
CA LEU A 641 -22.56 16.34 43.40
C LEU A 641 -23.67 17.38 43.27
N ALA A 642 -23.34 18.60 42.85
CA ALA A 642 -24.31 19.66 42.66
C ALA A 642 -25.34 19.30 41.57
N LEU A 643 -24.89 18.74 40.45
CA LEU A 643 -25.75 18.24 39.38
C LEU A 643 -26.58 17.02 39.81
N TYR A 644 -26.03 16.15 40.67
CA TYR A 644 -26.76 15.01 41.23
C TYR A 644 -27.89 15.47 42.15
N GLY A 645 -27.61 16.43 43.04
CA GLY A 645 -28.59 17.03 43.93
C GLY A 645 -29.79 17.61 43.18
N LEU A 646 -29.53 18.29 42.06
CA LEU A 646 -30.55 18.81 41.15
C LEU A 646 -31.39 17.69 40.53
N HIS A 647 -30.72 16.69 39.98
CA HIS A 647 -31.37 15.61 39.24
C HIS A 647 -32.24 14.74 40.16
N GLN A 648 -31.73 14.34 41.32
CA GLN A 648 -32.36 13.43 42.28
C GLN A 648 -33.54 14.06 43.05
N GLN A 649 -33.65 15.39 43.06
CA GLN A 649 -34.70 16.11 43.79
C GLN A 649 -36.10 15.56 43.48
N SER A 650 -36.87 15.25 44.52
CA SER A 650 -38.25 14.77 44.37
C SER A 650 -38.40 13.50 43.50
N LYS A 651 -37.32 12.71 43.31
CA LYS A 651 -37.34 11.42 42.62
C LYS A 651 -37.23 10.27 43.61
N ALA A 652 -38.17 9.33 43.52
CA ALA A 652 -38.17 8.11 44.33
C ALA A 652 -37.18 7.06 43.82
N ILE A 653 -36.93 7.04 42.51
CA ILE A 653 -35.93 6.18 41.87
C ILE A 653 -34.57 6.90 41.82
N SER A 654 -33.46 6.16 41.78
CA SER A 654 -32.13 6.74 41.65
C SER A 654 -31.93 7.35 40.26
N MET A 655 -31.46 8.59 40.23
CA MET A 655 -31.00 9.26 39.01
C MET A 655 -29.56 8.89 38.64
N HIS A 656 -28.86 8.18 39.52
CA HIS A 656 -27.60 7.53 39.19
C HIS A 656 -27.87 6.10 38.69
N ARG A 657 -27.36 5.77 37.49
CA ARG A 657 -27.37 4.41 36.95
C ARG A 657 -26.01 4.06 36.33
N PRO A 658 -25.21 3.18 36.97
CA PRO A 658 -23.93 2.75 36.42
C PRO A 658 -24.06 2.19 35.00
N GLY A 659 -23.16 2.60 34.10
CA GLY A 659 -23.13 2.18 32.70
C GLY A 659 -24.04 2.96 31.76
N LEU A 660 -24.94 3.81 32.27
CA LEU A 660 -25.79 4.66 31.45
C LEU A 660 -25.16 6.05 31.24
N ARG A 661 -24.16 6.12 30.38
CA ARG A 661 -23.40 7.35 30.10
C ARG A 661 -24.28 8.52 29.61
N LEU A 662 -23.79 9.75 29.81
CA LEU A 662 -24.48 11.00 29.46
C LEU A 662 -25.03 10.99 28.03
N GLY A 663 -24.20 10.67 27.03
CA GLY A 663 -24.63 10.68 25.62
C GLY A 663 -25.84 9.76 25.35
N LYS A 664 -25.86 8.57 25.96
CA LYS A 664 -26.98 7.63 25.84
C LYS A 664 -28.23 8.13 26.57
N ALA A 665 -28.07 8.73 27.76
CA ALA A 665 -29.19 9.34 28.47
C ALA A 665 -29.82 10.49 27.66
N LEU A 666 -28.99 11.32 27.00
CA LEU A 666 -29.45 12.41 26.14
C LEU A 666 -30.09 11.92 24.85
N LEU A 667 -29.65 10.78 24.31
CA LEU A 667 -30.33 10.17 23.17
C LEU A 667 -31.74 9.66 23.54
N LEU A 668 -31.89 9.05 24.72
CA LEU A 668 -33.22 8.67 25.24
C LEU A 668 -34.10 9.90 25.49
N LEU A 669 -33.52 11.03 25.90
CA LEU A 669 -34.22 12.32 25.99
C LEU A 669 -34.66 12.84 24.62
N ARG A 670 -33.81 12.71 23.60
CA ARG A 670 -34.10 13.10 22.21
C ARG A 670 -35.21 12.26 21.58
N GLU A 671 -35.25 10.96 21.90
CA GLU A 671 -36.29 10.02 21.43
C GLU A 671 -37.62 10.16 22.18
N HIS A 672 -37.67 10.98 23.23
CA HIS A 672 -38.89 11.16 24.03
C HIS A 672 -39.83 12.19 23.40
N ASP A 673 -41.12 11.87 23.28
CA ASP A 673 -42.17 12.69 22.65
C ASP A 673 -42.43 14.07 23.30
N ARG A 674 -41.76 14.38 24.41
CA ARG A 674 -41.98 15.61 25.18
C ARG A 674 -41.17 16.80 24.64
N PHE A 675 -40.13 16.53 23.87
CA PHE A 675 -39.21 17.55 23.36
C PHE A 675 -39.01 17.38 21.86
N SER A 676 -38.79 18.50 21.16
CA SER A 676 -38.39 18.44 19.75
C SER A 676 -36.99 17.84 19.63
N PRO A 677 -36.77 16.80 18.81
CA PRO A 677 -35.44 16.23 18.57
C PRO A 677 -34.41 17.28 18.14
N SER A 678 -34.78 18.22 17.26
CA SER A 678 -33.90 19.29 16.81
C SER A 678 -33.48 20.24 17.94
N ALA A 679 -34.39 20.56 18.86
CA ALA A 679 -34.10 21.44 19.99
C ALA A 679 -33.18 20.76 21.02
N ILE A 680 -33.24 19.44 21.14
CA ILE A 680 -32.28 18.66 21.93
C ILE A 680 -30.93 18.63 21.23
N ASP A 681 -30.91 18.35 19.92
CA ASP A 681 -29.69 18.36 19.10
C ASP A 681 -28.91 19.67 19.26
N ASP A 682 -29.58 20.83 19.14
CA ASP A 682 -28.96 22.16 19.32
C ASP A 682 -28.35 22.36 20.72
N ARG A 683 -29.04 21.90 21.78
CA ARG A 683 -28.57 22.04 23.17
C ARG A 683 -27.38 21.13 23.46
N VAL A 684 -27.39 19.91 22.92
CA VAL A 684 -26.29 18.96 23.06
C VAL A 684 -25.07 19.46 22.31
N GLU A 685 -25.23 19.95 21.08
CA GLU A 685 -24.14 20.53 20.29
C GLU A 685 -23.54 21.78 20.98
N ALA A 686 -24.38 22.68 21.49
CA ALA A 686 -23.93 23.86 22.23
C ALA A 686 -23.17 23.51 23.53
N ALA A 687 -23.44 22.35 24.13
CA ALA A 687 -22.72 21.87 25.31
C ALA A 687 -21.40 21.20 24.92
N ALA A 688 -21.43 20.34 23.90
CA ALA A 688 -20.27 19.55 23.47
C ALA A 688 -19.18 20.39 22.79
N THR A 689 -19.54 21.51 22.18
CA THR A 689 -18.59 22.42 21.50
C THR A 689 -17.96 23.47 22.42
N THR A 690 -18.24 23.41 23.73
CA THR A 690 -17.60 24.30 24.71
C THR A 690 -16.10 24.01 24.86
N THR A 691 -15.31 25.07 25.03
CA THR A 691 -13.85 25.01 25.19
C THR A 691 -13.39 25.16 26.64
N THR A 692 -14.29 25.57 27.54
CA THR A 692 -14.00 25.74 28.99
C THR A 692 -14.91 24.87 29.84
N GLN A 693 -14.39 24.38 30.96
CA GLN A 693 -15.12 23.55 31.90
C GLN A 693 -16.33 24.31 32.51
N GLU A 694 -16.18 25.60 32.82
CA GLU A 694 -17.27 26.43 33.35
C GLU A 694 -18.46 26.53 32.37
N SER A 695 -18.18 26.78 31.09
CA SER A 695 -19.20 26.84 30.04
C SER A 695 -19.91 25.49 29.89
N LEU A 696 -19.15 24.39 29.96
CA LEU A 696 -19.70 23.04 29.95
C LEU A 696 -20.67 22.86 31.13
N LEU A 697 -20.28 23.22 32.35
CA LEU A 697 -21.10 23.03 33.56
C LEU A 697 -22.43 23.79 33.48
N ILE A 698 -22.42 25.02 32.97
CA ILE A 698 -23.65 25.81 32.73
C ILE A 698 -24.59 25.07 31.78
N ARG A 699 -24.05 24.51 30.69
CA ARG A 699 -24.84 23.78 29.69
C ARG A 699 -25.32 22.42 30.21
N LEU A 700 -24.47 21.69 30.94
CA LEU A 700 -24.80 20.41 31.57
C LEU A 700 -25.93 20.57 32.57
N ARG A 701 -25.96 21.65 33.35
CA ARG A 701 -27.08 21.96 34.26
C ARG A 701 -28.41 22.00 33.51
N GLY A 702 -28.48 22.73 32.41
CA GLY A 702 -29.69 22.81 31.59
C GLY A 702 -30.10 21.48 30.96
N LEU A 703 -29.14 20.62 30.61
CA LEU A 703 -29.40 19.27 30.10
C LEU A 703 -29.89 18.32 31.21
N VAL A 704 -29.32 18.41 32.40
CA VAL A 704 -29.73 17.63 33.57
C VAL A 704 -31.16 18.01 34.03
N ASP A 705 -31.54 19.28 33.93
CA ASP A 705 -32.93 19.71 34.19
C ASP A 705 -33.95 19.06 33.23
N LEU A 706 -33.56 18.88 31.95
CA LEU A 706 -34.39 18.18 30.97
C LEU A 706 -34.50 16.68 31.29
N LEU A 707 -33.38 16.04 31.65
CA LEU A 707 -33.37 14.63 32.07
C LEU A 707 -34.21 14.41 33.32
N HIS A 708 -34.10 15.32 34.30
CA HIS A 708 -34.93 15.34 35.50
C HIS A 708 -36.42 15.41 35.16
N THR A 709 -36.81 16.20 34.17
CA THR A 709 -38.21 16.41 33.77
C THR A 709 -38.91 15.11 33.33
N ILE A 710 -38.16 14.18 32.73
CA ILE A 710 -38.65 12.84 32.30
C ILE A 710 -38.20 11.71 33.23
N GLY A 711 -37.42 12.01 34.27
CA GLY A 711 -36.89 11.02 35.21
C GLY A 711 -35.88 10.06 34.58
N GLN A 712 -35.11 10.52 33.59
CA GLN A 712 -34.13 9.71 32.86
C GLN A 712 -32.79 9.69 33.60
N PRO A 713 -32.38 8.56 34.23
CA PRO A 713 -31.13 8.49 34.97
C PRO A 713 -29.90 8.58 34.06
N LEU A 714 -28.74 8.89 34.66
CA LEU A 714 -27.43 8.90 34.02
C LEU A 714 -26.33 8.36 34.96
N ASP A 715 -25.18 8.02 34.40
CA ASP A 715 -24.00 7.58 35.14
C ASP A 715 -23.15 8.79 35.60
N TYR A 716 -23.14 9.03 36.91
CA TYR A 716 -22.47 10.18 37.52
C TYR A 716 -20.96 9.95 37.68
N ASP A 717 -20.49 8.70 37.70
CA ASP A 717 -19.06 8.40 37.67
C ASP A 717 -18.49 8.79 36.31
N ASN A 718 -19.20 8.44 35.24
CA ASN A 718 -18.82 8.83 33.89
C ASN A 718 -19.01 10.33 33.65
N LEU A 719 -20.01 10.97 34.26
CA LEU A 719 -20.18 12.42 34.18
C LEU A 719 -19.05 13.17 34.89
N MET A 720 -18.67 12.74 36.10
CA MET A 720 -17.53 13.31 36.82
C MET A 720 -16.23 13.17 36.02
N ARG A 721 -15.99 11.99 35.43
CA ARG A 721 -14.83 11.77 34.55
C ARG A 721 -14.85 12.67 33.31
N LEU A 722 -16.02 12.85 32.69
CA LEU A 722 -16.20 13.76 31.55
C LEU A 722 -15.83 15.20 31.94
N ILE A 723 -16.30 15.67 33.11
CA ILE A 723 -15.99 17.00 33.65
C ILE A 723 -14.49 17.14 33.90
N LEU A 724 -13.86 16.14 34.51
CA LEU A 724 -12.42 16.14 34.77
C LEU A 724 -11.58 16.18 33.49
N GLN A 725 -11.98 15.38 32.48
CA GLN A 725 -11.34 15.38 31.16
C GLN A 725 -11.49 16.72 30.44
N TRP A 726 -12.46 17.55 30.81
CA TRP A 726 -12.70 18.83 30.13
C TRP A 726 -11.71 19.94 30.48
N ARG A 727 -10.76 19.67 31.39
CA ARG A 727 -9.75 20.64 31.87
C ARG A 727 -8.70 20.99 30.80
N ASP A 728 -8.31 20.01 29.99
CA ASP A 728 -7.23 20.13 29.00
C ASP A 728 -7.75 19.74 27.61
N GLU A 729 -7.04 20.19 26.58
CA GLU A 729 -7.51 20.08 25.20
C GLU A 729 -7.60 18.63 24.72
N ASP A 730 -6.62 17.79 25.05
CA ASP A 730 -6.60 16.38 24.66
C ASP A 730 -7.71 15.59 25.36
N GLY A 731 -7.89 15.83 26.66
CA GLY A 731 -8.98 15.28 27.46
C GLY A 731 -10.35 15.70 26.91
N ARG A 732 -10.55 16.98 26.59
CA ARG A 732 -11.79 17.50 25.98
C ARG A 732 -12.11 16.78 24.69
N ARG A 733 -11.14 16.66 23.78
CA ARG A 733 -11.32 16.00 22.48
C ARG A 733 -11.69 14.53 22.65
N ALA A 734 -11.03 13.81 23.56
CA ALA A 734 -11.35 12.42 23.87
C ALA A 734 -12.76 12.26 24.48
N ALA A 735 -13.11 13.10 25.44
CA ALA A 735 -14.42 13.13 26.09
C ALA A 735 -15.55 13.44 25.09
N ARG A 736 -15.35 14.47 24.25
CA ARG A 736 -16.28 14.88 23.19
C ARG A 736 -16.52 13.77 22.17
N ARG A 737 -15.46 13.08 21.74
CA ARG A 737 -15.52 11.91 20.85
C ARG A 737 -16.39 10.81 21.45
N GLN A 738 -16.11 10.41 22.69
CA GLN A 738 -16.88 9.36 23.37
C GLN A 738 -18.35 9.78 23.60
N TRP A 739 -18.59 11.04 23.97
CA TRP A 739 -19.94 11.60 24.08
C TRP A 739 -20.67 11.55 22.73
N ALA A 740 -20.03 11.99 21.64
CA ALA A 740 -20.61 11.97 20.31
C ALA A 740 -20.99 10.54 19.90
N VAL A 741 -20.12 9.53 20.12
CA VAL A 741 -20.42 8.12 19.84
C VAL A 741 -21.67 7.66 20.60
N ASP A 742 -21.73 7.94 21.90
CA ASP A 742 -22.85 7.51 22.77
C ASP A 742 -24.19 8.17 22.38
N TYR A 743 -24.15 9.40 21.85
CA TYR A 743 -25.35 10.18 21.46
C TYR A 743 -25.79 9.94 20.02
N GLN A 744 -24.86 9.79 19.08
CA GLN A 744 -25.13 9.88 17.64
C GLN A 744 -25.15 8.54 16.92
N ALA A 745 -24.39 7.55 17.42
CA ALA A 745 -24.20 6.26 16.74
C ALA A 745 -25.05 5.13 17.34
N TRP A 746 -25.66 5.35 18.50
CA TRP A 746 -26.46 4.31 19.15
C TRP A 746 -27.79 4.12 18.42
N LYS A 747 -28.10 2.87 18.06
CA LYS A 747 -29.43 2.45 17.61
C LYS A 747 -30.01 1.51 18.66
N ARG A 748 -31.24 1.76 19.10
CA ARG A 748 -31.97 0.87 19.99
C ARG A 748 -32.16 -0.48 19.30
N LYS A 749 -31.74 -1.59 19.92
CA LYS A 749 -32.16 -2.93 19.49
C LYS A 749 -33.68 -3.00 19.71
N PRO A 750 -34.51 -3.30 18.71
CA PRO A 750 -35.94 -3.45 18.96
C PRO A 750 -36.15 -4.54 20.00
N PRO A 751 -37.13 -4.40 20.91
CA PRO A 751 -37.44 -5.44 21.87
C PRO A 751 -37.81 -6.72 21.11
N GLU A 752 -37.16 -7.83 21.44
CA GLU A 752 -37.55 -9.17 20.98
C GLU A 752 -39.00 -9.41 21.44
N GLY A 753 -39.92 -9.57 20.48
CA GLY A 753 -41.33 -9.82 20.75
C GLY A 753 -42.30 -8.75 20.24
N GLN A 754 -42.21 -8.38 18.96
CA GLN A 754 -43.38 -7.99 18.16
C GLN A 754 -43.21 -8.59 16.76
N ASP A 755 -43.64 -9.84 16.63
CA ASP A 755 -44.02 -10.36 15.32
C ASP A 755 -45.04 -9.39 14.72
N LYS A 756 -44.66 -8.77 13.60
CA LYS A 756 -45.63 -8.16 12.71
C LYS A 756 -46.50 -9.29 12.18
N ALA A 757 -47.67 -9.44 12.79
CA ALA A 757 -48.82 -10.04 12.13
C ALA A 757 -49.10 -9.25 10.84
N GLU A 758 -49.05 -9.98 9.73
CA GLU A 758 -49.72 -9.79 8.44
C GLU A 758 -50.41 -8.45 8.16
N ALA A 759 -49.88 -7.73 7.16
CA ALA A 759 -50.61 -7.24 5.98
C ALA A 759 -49.62 -6.76 4.92
#